data_AF-A0A235IZ74-F1
#
_entry.id   AF-A0A235IZ74-F1
#
_cell.length_a   1.000
_cell.length_b   1.000
_cell.length_c   1.000
_cell.angle_alpha   90.00
_cell.angle_beta   90.00
_cell.angle_gamma   90.00
#
_symmetry.space_group_name_H-M   'P 1'
#
loop_
_entity.id
_entity.type
_entity.pdbx_description
1 polymer ?
#
loop_
_entity_poly.entity_id
_entity_poly.type
_entity_poly.pdbx_seq_one_letter_code
_entity_poly.pdbx_strand_id
1 'polypeptide(L)'
;MDKIRVLFLNQSSGEDTFAQVIENILSNLKSLDTLTLSETVSIKEAKEKLVDNDVLIMWLDRDNSDAWHQLDDFMEESEKLYYLGFIVIFGFQRENLLENATEAMLRTIYPFVCPIDFDVLHASIKAIDSKMKYKKSLVNFKKDLLEADSLNSIVNKALEQLKHHPLVGYQEASISLVDRKNKPNKRYFLKIDPSSLHGDRSLQKNIQDDKLIAKVDQDTVVILESIYADESRQQFIDWGWGWEYDKPSTQHIKSWIGLAAKYQGDTVAIITLHHQIAGQYKKSNQKLVSFLREFGEIFANAVEDFFIKRNQSVVKEIINKIADDLNSKELVKNILLKLQDTLKCNTCNYFSIVYDSDSKERYLSELTSTKDDSEKSNHTFKKGVGIVGAVLKDGKSRIVPHASEDGEFVSTINYPGYNLSMLAVPVIPVFSKDSNNPNLIIGIICCHKKEPDYFTVYDRYLVEEIAISIATVIQRTMTLELSNEISSEMAKLVGYQDKIGELLNNICNYILKITSAGSASIHLLTYLEDEKKYRFLETHYDVEHDEASPRLNGNGTTDLVIEKGETVEFSKKLGNFNRIAPEQRHKGVKYKIVVPLIIAEDKHKPIGALYLTKCDSEEPLSKVEKFALELFASQAASIINDSNILKENKFRADAHERFVDASTSIAGKDDIDLLLKDIAEYSCSLVAADFSYLVTCDATNKLEAKAAFPEDILNHLKDKLKNNISKENKIGIIGLAVQKQESIIINDINEEKEKKSENWRSYIEFKKSTRSQLSVPILRKDKTVIGVINLEDDKPYFFTKLHQQIIEHFARQVAIAFHKREYIDRITNNNYLLTGLHQSLSNIMSESSKSILYQVVSMTRETLGAKEVFVIICKNGKYDNTTNKIIPERCGIGKEFLEEFSLDVYNNNDVDPRMKFYSERDRNLDQDKNDSNQKEFEKLGLDGLCLPLSSGLNNKIGIMWIFFSKYIDKKQLEEDKDVYRLYLNQIALAYKNCTQFEELKKKASEDLSKKIDVDINEARKEANNFSCLTLASSVIGLVLIFGGLIWSLTHNNTNPKNPIDTGKLTAISGVLVQAVTVLAFNRGKEANDRVDKYHKEVYTVGQLNILLSATEQLDPQIIQEEKQKIIQTTTTHWLESINEIKNTDKTNEVKKIDK
;
A
#
# COMPACT_ATOMS: atom_id res chain seq x y z
N MET A 1 -3.16 -76.44 55.51
CA MET A 1 -1.98 -75.56 55.53
C MET A 1 -0.94 -76.17 54.62
N ASP A 2 -0.44 -75.41 53.66
CA ASP A 2 0.67 -75.88 52.81
C ASP A 2 1.91 -76.11 53.67
N LYS A 3 2.54 -77.27 53.52
CA LYS A 3 3.82 -77.59 54.18
C LYS A 3 4.91 -76.66 53.65
N ILE A 4 5.79 -76.21 54.52
CA ILE A 4 6.92 -75.34 54.15
C ILE A 4 7.94 -76.18 53.36
N ARG A 5 8.26 -75.80 52.14
CA ARG A 5 9.21 -76.52 51.29
C ARG A 5 10.63 -76.01 51.55
N VAL A 6 11.48 -76.88 52.07
CA VAL A 6 12.87 -76.56 52.43
C VAL A 6 13.82 -77.29 51.51
N LEU A 7 14.74 -76.55 50.92
CA LEU A 7 15.90 -77.08 50.22
C LEU A 7 17.11 -76.99 51.15
N PHE A 8 17.70 -78.13 51.51
CA PHE A 8 18.93 -78.20 52.26
C PHE A 8 20.10 -78.46 51.30
N LEU A 9 21.01 -77.50 51.21
CA LEU A 9 22.23 -77.58 50.41
C LEU A 9 23.42 -77.81 51.34
N ASN A 10 24.07 -78.97 51.25
CA ASN A 10 25.27 -79.25 52.01
C ASN A 10 26.53 -78.95 51.17
N GLN A 11 27.38 -78.02 51.61
CA GLN A 11 28.69 -77.71 51.03
C GLN A 11 29.84 -78.06 51.99
N SER A 12 29.74 -79.17 52.71
CA SER A 12 30.86 -79.74 53.48
C SER A 12 31.79 -80.57 52.60
N SER A 13 33.10 -80.33 52.68
CA SER A 13 34.12 -81.33 52.32
C SER A 13 34.03 -82.51 53.30
N GLY A 14 34.32 -83.74 52.85
CA GLY A 14 34.06 -84.98 53.60
C GLY A 14 34.77 -85.15 54.96
N GLU A 15 35.51 -84.14 55.43
CA GLU A 15 36.21 -84.09 56.73
C GLU A 15 35.55 -83.11 57.74
N ASP A 16 34.25 -82.82 57.61
CA ASP A 16 33.56 -81.89 58.52
C ASP A 16 33.44 -82.43 59.95
N THR A 17 34.04 -81.70 60.90
CA THR A 17 33.98 -81.95 62.35
C THR A 17 32.57 -82.04 62.93
N PHE A 18 31.55 -81.55 62.22
CA PHE A 18 30.15 -81.52 62.65
C PHE A 18 29.22 -82.42 61.80
N ALA A 19 29.74 -83.39 61.05
CA ALA A 19 28.92 -84.30 60.22
C ALA A 19 27.74 -84.95 60.98
N GLN A 20 27.94 -85.36 62.25
CA GLN A 20 26.89 -85.92 63.09
C GLN A 20 25.77 -84.91 63.42
N VAL A 21 26.10 -83.61 63.47
CA VAL A 21 25.13 -82.52 63.71
C VAL A 21 24.27 -82.30 62.47
N ILE A 22 24.84 -82.40 61.26
CA ILE A 22 24.10 -82.33 60.00
C ILE A 22 23.05 -83.43 59.93
N GLU A 23 23.43 -84.69 60.20
CA GLU A 23 22.51 -85.83 60.21
C GLU A 23 21.38 -85.65 61.24
N ASN A 24 21.69 -85.14 62.43
CA ASN A 24 20.70 -84.85 63.46
C ASN A 24 19.71 -83.76 63.02
N ILE A 25 20.19 -82.67 62.39
CA ILE A 25 19.34 -81.60 61.88
C ILE A 25 18.44 -82.13 60.76
N LEU A 26 18.99 -82.91 59.81
CA LEU A 26 18.21 -83.49 58.71
C LEU A 26 17.14 -84.46 59.22
N SER A 27 17.48 -85.31 60.19
CA SER A 27 16.53 -86.23 60.84
C SER A 27 15.40 -85.46 61.54
N ASN A 28 15.75 -84.43 62.32
CA ASN A 28 14.78 -83.61 63.02
C ASN A 28 13.89 -82.82 62.04
N LEU A 29 14.44 -82.25 60.97
CA LEU A 29 13.66 -81.57 59.92
C LEU A 29 12.70 -82.53 59.20
N LYS A 30 13.12 -83.76 58.91
CA LYS A 30 12.27 -84.81 58.30
C LYS A 30 11.12 -85.25 59.21
N SER A 31 11.31 -85.16 60.53
CA SER A 31 10.28 -85.53 61.52
C SER A 31 9.15 -84.51 61.67
N LEU A 32 9.31 -83.29 61.14
CA LEU A 32 8.32 -82.23 61.27
C LEU A 32 7.22 -82.33 60.20
N ASP A 33 5.99 -82.62 60.63
CA ASP A 33 4.82 -82.73 59.73
C ASP A 33 4.50 -81.44 58.96
N THR A 34 4.98 -80.30 59.44
CA THR A 34 4.75 -78.97 58.86
C THR A 34 5.66 -78.62 57.68
N LEU A 35 6.64 -79.48 57.35
CA LEU A 35 7.70 -79.21 56.37
C LEU A 35 7.85 -80.35 55.35
N THR A 36 8.39 -80.03 54.18
CA THR A 36 8.87 -81.00 53.19
C THR A 36 10.31 -80.67 52.85
N LEU A 37 11.22 -81.63 53.04
CA LEU A 37 12.66 -81.45 52.88
C LEU A 37 13.14 -82.05 51.55
N SER A 38 13.92 -81.28 50.81
CA SER A 38 14.70 -81.73 49.66
C SER A 38 16.18 -81.46 49.89
N GLU A 39 17.06 -82.36 49.45
CA GLU A 39 18.50 -82.28 49.72
C GLU A 39 19.28 -82.22 48.40
N THR A 40 20.40 -81.50 48.41
CA THR A 40 21.40 -81.51 47.33
C THR A 40 22.78 -81.11 47.87
N VAL A 41 23.82 -81.49 47.15
CA VAL A 41 25.23 -81.14 47.42
C VAL A 41 25.84 -80.28 46.30
N SER A 42 25.06 -79.95 45.28
CA SER A 42 25.52 -79.20 44.10
C SER A 42 24.83 -77.86 44.03
N ILE A 43 25.61 -76.76 44.00
CA ILE A 43 25.08 -75.40 43.81
C ILE A 43 24.30 -75.31 42.49
N LYS A 44 24.72 -76.03 41.43
CA LYS A 44 24.03 -76.02 40.13
C LYS A 44 22.64 -76.66 40.23
N GLU A 45 22.53 -77.82 40.89
CA GLU A 45 21.23 -78.47 41.12
C GLU A 45 20.35 -77.66 42.07
N ALA A 46 20.94 -76.99 43.06
CA ALA A 46 20.22 -76.11 43.95
C ALA A 46 19.52 -75.00 43.16
N LYS A 47 20.23 -74.30 42.26
CA LYS A 47 19.66 -73.23 41.42
C LYS A 47 18.40 -73.64 40.66
N GLU A 48 18.35 -74.87 40.15
CA GLU A 48 17.17 -75.41 39.43
C GLU A 48 15.99 -75.69 40.39
N LYS A 49 16.26 -76.17 41.61
CA LYS A 49 15.24 -76.54 42.61
C LYS A 49 14.70 -75.35 43.42
N LEU A 50 15.37 -74.19 43.44
CA LEU A 50 14.95 -73.04 44.25
C LEU A 50 13.55 -72.52 43.91
N VAL A 51 13.11 -72.66 42.65
CA VAL A 51 11.79 -72.17 42.19
C VAL A 51 10.63 -72.84 42.91
N ASP A 52 10.82 -74.10 43.33
CA ASP A 52 9.79 -74.93 43.96
C ASP A 52 9.95 -75.04 45.49
N ASN A 53 10.82 -74.23 46.10
CA ASN A 53 11.04 -74.21 47.54
C ASN A 53 10.68 -72.85 48.13
N ASP A 54 10.47 -72.82 49.44
CA ASP A 54 10.10 -71.61 50.20
C ASP A 54 11.27 -71.11 51.07
N VAL A 55 12.16 -72.02 51.51
CA VAL A 55 13.37 -71.70 52.28
C VAL A 55 14.56 -72.53 51.77
N LEU A 56 15.69 -71.87 51.52
CA LEU A 56 17.00 -72.47 51.32
C LEU A 56 17.76 -72.47 52.66
N ILE A 57 18.25 -73.63 53.06
CA ILE A 57 19.21 -73.78 54.16
C ILE A 57 20.52 -74.26 53.53
N MET A 58 21.58 -73.47 53.65
CA MET A 58 22.90 -73.82 53.13
C MET A 58 23.87 -74.08 54.28
N TRP A 59 24.44 -75.27 54.31
CA TRP A 59 25.51 -75.63 55.25
C TRP A 59 26.87 -75.40 54.61
N LEU A 60 27.77 -74.73 55.33
CA LEU A 60 29.11 -74.37 54.87
C LEU A 60 30.15 -74.88 55.86
N ASP A 61 31.22 -75.50 55.36
CA ASP A 61 32.42 -75.75 56.13
C ASP A 61 33.40 -74.58 56.04
N ARG A 62 34.61 -74.76 56.60
CA ARG A 62 35.66 -73.73 56.58
C ARG A 62 36.14 -73.40 55.17
N ASP A 63 36.25 -74.40 54.29
CA ASP A 63 36.84 -74.23 52.95
C ASP A 63 35.84 -73.61 51.96
N ASN A 64 34.55 -73.72 52.23
CA ASN A 64 33.47 -73.16 51.42
C ASN A 64 32.75 -71.99 52.09
N SER A 65 33.41 -71.26 53.00
CA SER A 65 32.80 -70.20 53.82
C SER A 65 32.08 -69.09 53.05
N ASP A 66 32.44 -68.90 51.78
CA ASP A 66 31.98 -67.81 50.90
C ASP A 66 31.08 -68.34 49.75
N ALA A 67 30.81 -69.64 49.71
CA ALA A 67 30.05 -70.26 48.61
C ALA A 67 28.61 -69.75 48.49
N TRP A 68 28.06 -69.17 49.56
CA TRP A 68 26.70 -68.64 49.62
C TRP A 68 26.50 -67.39 48.76
N HIS A 69 27.54 -66.58 48.49
CA HIS A 69 27.43 -65.40 47.62
C HIS A 69 26.88 -65.75 46.22
N GLN A 70 27.32 -66.88 45.66
CA GLN A 70 26.91 -67.31 44.31
C GLN A 70 25.42 -67.63 44.17
N LEU A 71 24.76 -67.95 45.29
CA LEU A 71 23.32 -68.20 45.33
C LEU A 71 22.56 -66.94 45.69
N ASP A 72 23.09 -66.10 46.58
CA ASP A 72 22.50 -64.80 46.91
C ASP A 72 22.40 -63.91 45.67
N ASP A 73 23.51 -63.72 44.94
CA ASP A 73 23.54 -62.91 43.71
C ASP A 73 22.55 -63.45 42.66
N PHE A 74 22.45 -64.78 42.52
CA PHE A 74 21.49 -65.42 41.60
C PHE A 74 20.03 -65.20 42.03
N MET A 75 19.75 -65.18 43.33
CA MET A 75 18.41 -64.92 43.85
C MET A 75 18.02 -63.45 43.72
N GLU A 76 18.96 -62.52 43.89
CA GLU A 76 18.74 -61.09 43.65
C GLU A 76 18.42 -60.78 42.18
N GLU A 77 19.05 -61.48 41.23
CA GLU A 77 18.78 -61.31 39.79
C GLU A 77 17.41 -61.84 39.32
N SER A 78 16.68 -62.59 40.17
CA SER A 78 15.44 -63.27 39.79
C SER A 78 14.22 -62.80 40.58
N GLU A 79 13.28 -62.13 39.92
CA GLU A 79 12.01 -61.66 40.52
C GLU A 79 11.18 -62.79 41.18
N LYS A 80 11.34 -64.04 40.71
CA LYS A 80 10.63 -65.21 41.26
C LYS A 80 11.26 -65.73 42.55
N LEU A 81 12.56 -65.52 42.74
CA LEU A 81 13.34 -66.05 43.87
C LEU A 81 13.64 -65.00 44.93
N TYR A 82 13.41 -63.72 44.63
CA TYR A 82 13.55 -62.60 45.56
C TYR A 82 12.82 -62.77 46.91
N TYR A 83 11.80 -63.63 46.97
CA TYR A 83 11.01 -63.91 48.17
C TYR A 83 11.36 -65.27 48.81
N LEU A 84 12.45 -65.90 48.42
CA LEU A 84 12.92 -67.14 49.03
C LEU A 84 13.59 -66.83 50.37
N GLY A 85 13.24 -67.59 51.40
CA GLY A 85 13.96 -67.52 52.67
C GLY A 85 15.37 -68.06 52.54
N PHE A 86 16.39 -67.36 53.05
CA PHE A 86 17.76 -67.87 53.04
C PHE A 86 18.34 -67.97 54.45
N ILE A 87 18.72 -69.18 54.83
CA ILE A 87 19.44 -69.51 56.05
C ILE A 87 20.81 -70.04 55.65
N VAL A 88 21.87 -69.51 56.27
CA VAL A 88 23.23 -70.02 56.13
C VAL A 88 23.69 -70.57 57.46
N ILE A 89 24.24 -71.77 57.45
CA ILE A 89 24.75 -72.45 58.63
C ILE A 89 26.27 -72.60 58.47
N PHE A 90 27.04 -71.93 59.32
CA PHE A 90 28.48 -72.04 59.38
C PHE A 90 28.89 -73.18 60.33
N GLY A 91 29.40 -74.26 59.77
CA GLY A 91 29.92 -75.45 60.45
C GLY A 91 31.33 -75.27 61.02
N PHE A 92 31.71 -74.06 61.44
CA PHE A 92 33.05 -73.77 61.98
C PHE A 92 32.98 -72.62 63.00
N GLN A 93 33.99 -72.50 63.87
CA GLN A 93 33.95 -71.60 65.04
C GLN A 93 35.01 -70.47 65.05
N ARG A 94 35.96 -70.41 64.11
CA ARG A 94 37.03 -69.37 64.05
C ARG A 94 37.52 -69.07 62.62
N GLU A 95 38.06 -67.85 62.43
CA GLU A 95 38.46 -67.17 61.16
C GLU A 95 37.29 -66.92 60.20
N ASN A 96 37.20 -65.70 59.64
CA ASN A 96 36.17 -65.18 58.70
C ASN A 96 34.69 -65.25 59.12
N LEU A 97 34.35 -65.92 60.22
CA LEU A 97 32.96 -66.11 60.67
C LEU A 97 32.24 -64.79 61.00
N LEU A 98 32.91 -63.86 61.70
CA LEU A 98 32.30 -62.58 62.08
C LEU A 98 31.97 -61.75 60.83
N GLU A 99 32.87 -61.73 59.85
CA GLU A 99 32.71 -61.01 58.59
C GLU A 99 31.58 -61.61 57.76
N ASN A 100 31.61 -62.93 57.52
CA ASN A 100 30.59 -63.62 56.74
C ASN A 100 29.21 -63.59 57.38
N ALA A 101 29.12 -63.74 58.72
CA ALA A 101 27.84 -63.60 59.42
C ALA A 101 27.32 -62.16 59.38
N THR A 102 28.20 -61.16 59.46
CA THR A 102 27.81 -59.75 59.34
C THR A 102 27.29 -59.46 57.93
N GLU A 103 27.98 -59.93 56.90
CA GLU A 103 27.57 -59.71 55.52
C GLU A 103 26.25 -60.43 55.19
N ALA A 104 26.09 -61.68 55.65
CA ALA A 104 24.83 -62.41 55.52
C ALA A 104 23.67 -61.64 56.16
N MET A 105 23.84 -61.10 57.38
CA MET A 105 22.80 -60.30 58.03
C MET A 105 22.48 -59.00 57.27
N LEU A 106 23.49 -58.31 56.71
CA LEU A 106 23.28 -57.11 55.89
C LEU A 106 22.46 -57.42 54.64
N ARG A 107 22.60 -58.62 54.07
CA ARG A 107 21.83 -59.14 52.94
C ARG A 107 20.49 -59.78 53.35
N THR A 108 20.08 -59.64 54.61
CA THR A 108 18.84 -60.21 55.19
C THR A 108 18.76 -61.74 55.21
N ILE A 109 19.92 -62.40 55.13
CA ILE A 109 20.11 -63.84 55.32
C ILE A 109 20.22 -64.13 56.81
N TYR A 110 19.74 -65.30 57.26
CA TYR A 110 19.81 -65.72 58.66
C TYR A 110 21.03 -66.62 58.89
N PRO A 111 22.13 -66.10 59.46
CA PRO A 111 23.29 -66.94 59.77
C PRO A 111 23.11 -67.70 61.08
N PHE A 112 23.58 -68.93 61.10
CA PHE A 112 23.69 -69.78 62.28
C PHE A 112 25.11 -70.34 62.39
N VAL A 113 25.54 -70.66 63.60
CA VAL A 113 26.90 -71.17 63.89
C VAL A 113 26.79 -72.41 64.76
N CYS A 114 27.60 -73.43 64.47
CA CYS A 114 27.58 -74.67 65.25
C CYS A 114 28.24 -74.54 66.63
N PRO A 115 27.69 -75.18 67.69
CA PRO A 115 26.47 -76.00 67.70
C PRO A 115 25.18 -75.15 67.67
N ILE A 116 24.16 -75.63 66.95
CA ILE A 116 22.90 -74.92 66.72
C ILE A 116 21.79 -75.53 67.57
N ASP A 117 20.96 -74.67 68.14
CA ASP A 117 19.69 -75.06 68.76
C ASP A 117 18.62 -75.29 67.68
N PHE A 118 18.07 -76.52 67.64
CA PHE A 118 17.09 -76.91 66.64
C PHE A 118 15.76 -76.15 66.78
N ASP A 119 15.32 -75.83 68.00
CA ASP A 119 14.07 -75.10 68.22
C ASP A 119 14.19 -73.67 67.68
N VAL A 120 15.37 -73.05 67.82
CA VAL A 120 15.66 -71.72 67.27
C VAL A 120 15.70 -71.75 65.74
N LEU A 121 16.30 -72.78 65.14
CA LEU A 121 16.31 -72.97 63.69
C LEU A 121 14.90 -73.17 63.14
N HIS A 122 14.10 -74.04 63.77
CA HIS A 122 12.72 -74.30 63.39
C HIS A 122 11.83 -73.06 63.55
N ALA A 123 11.98 -72.30 64.63
CA ALA A 123 11.28 -71.03 64.82
C ALA A 123 11.63 -70.01 63.72
N SER A 124 12.89 -69.96 63.30
CA SER A 124 13.37 -69.08 62.24
C SER A 124 12.79 -69.46 60.88
N ILE A 125 12.73 -70.76 60.56
CA ILE A 125 12.08 -71.26 59.33
C ILE A 125 10.60 -70.83 59.29
N LYS A 126 9.85 -71.01 60.40
CA LYS A 126 8.45 -70.57 60.49
C LYS A 126 8.27 -69.06 60.35
N ALA A 127 9.18 -68.28 60.94
CA ALA A 127 9.15 -66.82 60.85
C ALA A 127 9.41 -66.32 59.42
N ILE A 128 10.38 -66.95 58.74
CA ILE A 128 10.73 -66.67 57.34
C ILE A 128 9.57 -67.02 56.42
N ASP A 129 9.01 -68.23 56.51
CA ASP A 129 7.85 -68.66 55.70
C ASP A 129 6.67 -67.68 55.86
N SER A 130 6.37 -67.29 57.10
CA SER A 130 5.30 -66.31 57.37
C SER A 130 5.57 -64.94 56.74
N LYS A 131 6.83 -64.47 56.74
CA LYS A 131 7.25 -63.19 56.14
C LYS A 131 7.21 -63.26 54.61
N MET A 132 7.57 -64.40 54.02
CA MET A 132 7.65 -64.56 52.56
C MET A 132 6.29 -64.82 51.92
N LYS A 133 5.41 -65.61 52.55
CA LYS A 133 4.00 -65.77 52.12
C LYS A 133 3.28 -64.43 52.03
N TYR A 134 3.54 -63.56 53.01
CA TYR A 134 3.04 -62.20 53.03
C TYR A 134 3.51 -61.37 51.82
N LYS A 135 4.82 -61.32 51.55
CA LYS A 135 5.37 -60.56 50.42
C LYS A 135 4.86 -61.11 49.08
N LYS A 136 4.85 -62.45 48.93
CA LYS A 136 4.32 -63.14 47.75
C LYS A 136 2.85 -62.80 47.50
N SER A 137 2.05 -62.66 48.56
CA SER A 137 0.64 -62.25 48.44
C SER A 137 0.49 -60.82 47.89
N LEU A 138 1.32 -59.86 48.33
CA LEU A 138 1.32 -58.49 47.79
C LEU A 138 1.80 -58.42 46.33
N VAL A 139 2.76 -59.26 45.94
CA VAL A 139 3.22 -59.35 44.55
C VAL A 139 2.13 -59.89 43.64
N ASN A 140 1.47 -60.98 44.05
CA ASN A 140 0.33 -61.53 43.32
C ASN A 140 -0.78 -60.49 43.21
N PHE A 141 -1.10 -59.80 44.31
CA PHE A 141 -2.07 -58.71 44.30
C PHE A 141 -1.70 -57.60 43.31
N LYS A 142 -0.44 -57.14 43.30
CA LYS A 142 0.05 -56.15 42.33
C LYS A 142 -0.15 -56.63 40.89
N LYS A 143 0.16 -57.90 40.60
CA LYS A 143 -0.06 -58.50 39.29
C LYS A 143 -1.54 -58.56 38.93
N ASP A 144 -2.39 -58.98 39.87
CA ASP A 144 -3.84 -59.06 39.68
C ASP A 144 -4.47 -57.71 39.39
N LEU A 145 -3.92 -56.62 39.96
CA LEU A 145 -4.33 -55.25 39.68
C LEU A 145 -3.86 -54.76 38.30
N LEU A 146 -2.69 -55.19 37.82
CA LEU A 146 -2.21 -54.85 36.47
C LEU A 146 -3.10 -55.45 35.37
N GLU A 147 -3.72 -56.60 35.65
CA GLU A 147 -4.65 -57.27 34.75
C GLU A 147 -6.10 -56.73 34.85
N ALA A 148 -6.37 -55.78 35.75
CA ALA A 148 -7.70 -55.23 35.94
C ALA A 148 -8.10 -54.27 34.81
N ASP A 149 -9.32 -54.43 34.28
CA ASP A 149 -9.86 -53.69 33.14
C ASP A 149 -10.66 -52.43 33.53
N SER A 150 -10.97 -52.27 34.82
CA SER A 150 -11.88 -51.26 35.34
C SER A 150 -11.60 -50.92 36.80
N LEU A 151 -11.99 -49.72 37.22
CA LEU A 151 -11.90 -49.30 38.63
C LEU A 151 -12.64 -50.25 39.57
N ASN A 152 -13.82 -50.75 39.17
CA ASN A 152 -14.56 -51.72 39.96
C ASN A 152 -13.80 -53.04 40.12
N SER A 153 -13.08 -53.49 39.08
CA SER A 153 -12.23 -54.68 39.16
C SER A 153 -11.06 -54.46 40.14
N ILE A 154 -10.39 -53.31 40.09
CA ILE A 154 -9.33 -52.92 41.04
C ILE A 154 -9.86 -52.91 42.48
N VAL A 155 -11.00 -52.26 42.71
CA VAL A 155 -11.63 -52.15 44.04
C VAL A 155 -12.07 -53.51 44.57
N ASN A 156 -12.71 -54.35 43.75
CA ASN A 156 -13.16 -55.67 44.17
C ASN A 156 -12.00 -56.59 44.54
N LYS A 157 -10.93 -56.61 43.72
CA LYS A 157 -9.69 -57.37 44.02
C LYS A 157 -9.02 -56.87 45.30
N ALA A 158 -9.00 -55.55 45.53
CA ALA A 158 -8.46 -54.96 46.75
C ALA A 158 -9.25 -55.38 48.01
N LEU A 159 -10.58 -55.35 47.92
CA LEU A 159 -11.46 -55.79 49.00
C LEU A 159 -11.33 -57.30 49.24
N GLU A 160 -11.30 -58.11 48.19
CA GLU A 160 -11.13 -59.57 48.28
C GLU A 160 -9.81 -59.96 48.98
N GLN A 161 -8.72 -59.26 48.64
CA GLN A 161 -7.41 -59.43 49.26
C GLN A 161 -7.46 -59.09 50.76
N LEU A 162 -8.08 -57.97 51.15
CA LEU A 162 -8.19 -57.59 52.57
C LEU A 162 -9.12 -58.52 53.37
N LYS A 163 -10.17 -59.03 52.75
CA LYS A 163 -11.19 -59.88 53.40
C LYS A 163 -10.67 -61.26 53.75
N HIS A 164 -9.83 -61.84 52.89
CA HIS A 164 -9.26 -63.18 53.12
C HIS A 164 -7.89 -63.15 53.80
N HIS A 165 -7.29 -61.96 53.98
CA HIS A 165 -5.99 -61.85 54.62
C HIS A 165 -6.06 -62.21 56.11
N PRO A 166 -5.23 -63.15 56.62
CA PRO A 166 -5.34 -63.68 57.99
C PRO A 166 -5.20 -62.65 59.11
N LEU A 167 -4.48 -61.55 58.87
CA LEU A 167 -4.28 -60.47 59.85
C LEU A 167 -5.32 -59.34 59.75
N VAL A 168 -6.12 -59.31 58.67
CA VAL A 168 -7.06 -58.22 58.39
C VAL A 168 -8.50 -58.69 58.49
N GLY A 169 -8.93 -59.65 57.68
CA GLY A 169 -10.24 -60.31 57.78
C GLY A 169 -11.42 -59.41 58.19
N TYR A 170 -11.66 -58.32 57.45
CA TYR A 170 -12.69 -57.34 57.85
C TYR A 170 -14.12 -57.91 57.70
N GLN A 171 -15.07 -57.34 58.45
CA GLN A 171 -16.51 -57.64 58.31
C GLN A 171 -17.25 -56.56 57.52
N GLU A 172 -16.86 -55.29 57.71
CA GLU A 172 -17.32 -54.18 56.87
C GLU A 172 -16.12 -53.35 56.41
N ALA A 173 -16.14 -52.90 55.16
CA ALA A 173 -15.13 -52.03 54.60
C ALA A 173 -15.77 -50.86 53.85
N SER A 174 -15.11 -49.71 53.89
CA SER A 174 -15.44 -48.59 53.02
C SER A 174 -14.20 -48.05 52.32
N ILE A 175 -14.37 -47.60 51.07
CA ILE A 175 -13.32 -46.94 50.28
C ILE A 175 -13.88 -45.59 49.82
N SER A 176 -13.12 -44.54 50.08
CA SER A 176 -13.41 -43.16 49.62
C SER A 176 -12.21 -42.60 48.88
N LEU A 177 -12.43 -41.96 47.73
CA LEU A 177 -11.41 -41.24 46.98
C LEU A 177 -11.24 -39.82 47.52
N VAL A 178 -10.03 -39.28 47.38
CA VAL A 178 -9.66 -37.96 47.90
C VAL A 178 -9.38 -36.99 46.76
N ASP A 179 -10.01 -35.82 46.82
CA ASP A 179 -9.72 -34.70 45.93
C ASP A 179 -8.44 -33.99 46.36
N ARG A 180 -7.37 -34.20 45.59
CA ARG A 180 -6.04 -33.63 45.83
C ARG A 180 -5.85 -32.23 45.21
N LYS A 181 -6.66 -31.83 44.22
CA LYS A 181 -6.49 -30.54 43.53
C LYS A 181 -7.13 -29.37 44.30
N ASN A 182 -8.29 -29.61 44.93
CA ASN A 182 -9.01 -28.56 45.64
C ASN A 182 -8.80 -28.71 47.16
N LYS A 183 -8.10 -27.75 47.76
CA LYS A 183 -7.98 -27.66 49.23
C LYS A 183 -9.17 -26.89 49.82
N PRO A 184 -9.76 -27.35 50.94
CA PRO A 184 -9.38 -28.53 51.73
C PRO A 184 -9.77 -29.86 51.03
N ASN A 185 -8.95 -30.90 51.22
CA ASN A 185 -9.06 -32.18 50.50
C ASN A 185 -10.39 -32.87 50.84
N LYS A 186 -11.34 -32.83 49.91
CA LYS A 186 -12.67 -33.41 50.09
C LYS A 186 -12.66 -34.91 49.77
N ARG A 187 -13.40 -35.70 50.57
CA ARG A 187 -13.59 -37.14 50.34
C ARG A 187 -14.88 -37.41 49.58
N TYR A 188 -14.79 -38.33 48.62
CA TYR A 188 -15.92 -38.82 47.84
C TYR A 188 -16.03 -40.32 48.02
N PHE A 189 -17.22 -40.77 48.37
CA PHE A 189 -17.47 -42.18 48.61
C PHE A 189 -17.36 -42.99 47.31
N LEU A 190 -16.74 -44.18 47.36
CA LEU A 190 -16.58 -45.05 46.20
C LEU A 190 -17.29 -46.40 46.39
N LYS A 191 -17.07 -47.08 47.53
CA LYS A 191 -17.62 -48.43 47.74
C LYS A 191 -17.75 -48.78 49.23
N ILE A 192 -18.76 -49.59 49.57
CA ILE A 192 -18.89 -50.34 50.83
C ILE A 192 -19.05 -51.83 50.52
N ASP A 193 -18.46 -52.67 51.38
CA ASP A 193 -18.67 -54.12 51.43
C ASP A 193 -19.07 -54.56 52.85
N PRO A 194 -20.17 -55.29 53.06
CA PRO A 194 -21.17 -55.73 52.06
C PRO A 194 -22.06 -54.59 51.56
N SER A 195 -22.44 -54.65 50.28
CA SER A 195 -23.24 -53.63 49.60
C SER A 195 -24.65 -53.40 50.15
N SER A 196 -25.12 -54.24 51.09
CA SER A 196 -26.39 -54.09 51.79
C SER A 196 -26.40 -52.98 52.85
N LEU A 197 -25.24 -52.42 53.20
CA LEU A 197 -25.11 -51.29 54.11
C LEU A 197 -25.20 -49.98 53.33
N HIS A 198 -26.09 -49.07 53.76
CA HIS A 198 -26.12 -47.71 53.22
C HIS A 198 -24.95 -46.91 53.77
N GLY A 199 -24.13 -46.33 52.89
CA GLY A 199 -23.08 -45.41 53.30
C GLY A 199 -23.68 -44.15 53.92
N ASP A 200 -23.22 -43.80 55.13
CA ASP A 200 -23.59 -42.54 55.76
C ASP A 200 -22.90 -41.38 55.02
N ARG A 201 -23.63 -40.71 54.13
CA ARG A 201 -23.13 -39.57 53.34
C ARG A 201 -22.71 -38.39 54.21
N SER A 202 -23.13 -38.32 55.48
CA SER A 202 -22.65 -37.31 56.42
C SER A 202 -21.14 -37.44 56.74
N LEU A 203 -20.52 -38.57 56.34
CA LEU A 203 -19.08 -38.81 56.44
C LEU A 203 -18.27 -38.26 55.25
N GLN A 204 -18.90 -37.74 54.19
CA GLN A 204 -18.23 -37.13 53.03
C GLN A 204 -17.77 -35.68 53.29
N LYS A 205 -16.99 -35.52 54.37
CA LYS A 205 -16.42 -34.25 54.82
C LYS A 205 -15.03 -34.03 54.23
N ASN A 206 -14.55 -32.78 54.32
CA ASN A 206 -13.13 -32.52 54.11
C ASN A 206 -12.31 -33.31 55.13
N ILE A 207 -11.14 -33.82 54.72
CA ILE A 207 -10.26 -34.58 55.62
C ILE A 207 -9.96 -33.78 56.89
N GLN A 208 -9.74 -32.47 56.76
CA GLN A 208 -9.38 -31.58 57.86
C GLN A 208 -10.53 -31.33 58.85
N ASP A 209 -11.78 -31.51 58.42
CA ASP A 209 -12.97 -31.33 59.28
C ASP A 209 -13.26 -32.58 60.12
N ASP A 210 -12.66 -33.72 59.76
CA ASP A 210 -12.78 -35.00 60.44
C ASP A 210 -11.45 -35.35 61.11
N LYS A 211 -11.34 -35.08 62.41
CA LYS A 211 -10.10 -35.23 63.18
C LYS A 211 -9.53 -36.67 63.12
N LEU A 212 -10.39 -37.69 63.03
CA LEU A 212 -9.93 -39.08 63.02
C LEU A 212 -9.31 -39.37 61.66
N ILE A 213 -9.95 -38.90 60.60
CA ILE A 213 -9.49 -39.14 59.24
C ILE A 213 -8.28 -38.27 58.90
N ALA A 214 -8.18 -37.06 59.46
CA ALA A 214 -6.95 -36.27 59.44
C ALA A 214 -5.80 -37.05 60.12
N LYS A 215 -6.08 -37.80 61.19
CA LYS A 215 -5.08 -38.66 61.83
C LYS A 215 -4.69 -39.86 60.96
N VAL A 216 -5.64 -40.47 60.25
CA VAL A 216 -5.38 -41.52 59.26
C VAL A 216 -4.50 -41.01 58.12
N ASP A 217 -4.81 -39.81 57.61
CA ASP A 217 -4.01 -39.13 56.58
C ASP A 217 -2.57 -38.88 57.07
N GLN A 218 -2.39 -38.44 58.32
CA GLN A 218 -1.08 -38.19 58.90
C GLN A 218 -0.27 -39.47 59.14
N ASP A 219 -0.83 -40.46 59.85
CA ASP A 219 -0.10 -41.64 60.32
C ASP A 219 -0.09 -42.79 59.30
N THR A 220 -0.81 -42.62 58.19
CA THR A 220 -1.07 -43.60 57.11
C THR A 220 -1.89 -44.81 57.57
N VAL A 221 -1.64 -45.37 58.75
CA VAL A 221 -2.40 -46.49 59.33
C VAL A 221 -2.73 -46.16 60.79
N VAL A 222 -4.02 -46.11 61.11
CA VAL A 222 -4.53 -45.95 62.47
C VAL A 222 -5.33 -47.18 62.84
N ILE A 223 -5.04 -47.75 64.01
CA ILE A 223 -5.71 -48.96 64.52
C ILE A 223 -6.35 -48.62 65.86
N LEU A 224 -7.65 -48.87 65.98
CA LEU A 224 -8.41 -48.82 67.22
C LEU A 224 -8.67 -50.27 67.66
N GLU A 225 -7.95 -50.72 68.68
CA GLU A 225 -8.01 -52.12 69.14
C GLU A 225 -9.35 -52.44 69.82
N SER A 226 -9.82 -51.54 70.67
CA SER A 226 -11.12 -51.64 71.35
C SER A 226 -11.71 -50.25 71.51
N ILE A 227 -12.81 -49.99 70.80
CA ILE A 227 -13.50 -48.68 70.81
C ILE A 227 -14.12 -48.36 72.18
N TYR A 228 -14.38 -49.39 73.01
CA TYR A 228 -15.04 -49.26 74.32
C TYR A 228 -14.11 -49.49 75.52
N ALA A 229 -12.80 -49.64 75.32
CA ALA A 229 -11.87 -49.76 76.44
C ALA A 229 -11.64 -48.40 77.13
N ASP A 230 -11.79 -48.33 78.45
CA ASP A 230 -11.68 -47.08 79.22
C ASP A 230 -10.33 -46.37 79.05
N GLU A 231 -9.24 -47.12 78.89
CA GLU A 231 -7.88 -46.57 78.68
C GLU A 231 -7.70 -45.82 77.33
N SER A 232 -8.44 -46.23 76.30
CA SER A 232 -8.35 -45.66 74.94
C SER A 232 -9.50 -44.72 74.59
N ARG A 233 -10.56 -44.73 75.40
CA ARG A 233 -11.82 -44.01 75.16
C ARG A 233 -11.64 -42.50 75.03
N GLN A 234 -10.91 -41.88 75.95
CA GLN A 234 -10.69 -40.43 75.90
C GLN A 234 -9.86 -40.03 74.67
N GLN A 235 -8.85 -40.83 74.32
CA GLN A 235 -7.99 -40.59 73.16
C GLN A 235 -8.78 -40.64 71.85
N PHE A 236 -9.73 -41.57 71.70
CA PHE A 236 -10.54 -41.69 70.48
C PHE A 236 -11.57 -40.56 70.36
N ILE A 237 -12.15 -40.13 71.49
CA ILE A 237 -13.00 -38.94 71.55
C ILE A 237 -12.22 -37.68 71.15
N ASP A 238 -10.98 -37.53 71.62
CA ASP A 238 -10.11 -36.40 71.27
C ASP A 238 -9.78 -36.39 69.76
N TRP A 239 -9.68 -37.57 69.14
CA TRP A 239 -9.55 -37.76 67.69
C TRP A 239 -10.89 -37.61 66.95
N GLY A 240 -11.99 -37.27 67.61
CA GLY A 240 -13.27 -36.96 66.97
C GLY A 240 -14.24 -38.13 66.81
N TRP A 241 -13.88 -39.34 67.28
CA TRP A 241 -14.77 -40.51 67.34
C TRP A 241 -15.54 -40.50 68.66
N GLY A 242 -16.62 -39.74 68.70
CA GLY A 242 -17.31 -39.38 69.95
C GLY A 242 -18.82 -39.23 69.80
N TRP A 243 -19.28 -38.75 68.65
CA TRP A 243 -20.70 -38.60 68.32
C TRP A 243 -21.29 -39.88 67.70
N GLU A 244 -20.42 -40.81 67.29
CA GLU A 244 -20.78 -42.11 66.73
C GLU A 244 -21.25 -43.09 67.81
N TYR A 245 -20.77 -42.98 69.06
CA TYR A 245 -21.10 -43.89 70.17
C TYR A 245 -22.61 -44.06 70.37
N ASP A 246 -23.37 -42.99 70.17
CA ASP A 246 -24.83 -42.97 70.38
C ASP A 246 -25.62 -43.31 69.11
N LYS A 247 -24.95 -43.54 67.96
CA LYS A 247 -25.59 -43.96 66.72
C LYS A 247 -25.79 -45.48 66.68
N PRO A 248 -27.02 -45.98 66.50
CA PRO A 248 -27.29 -47.42 66.34
C PRO A 248 -26.47 -48.07 65.22
N SER A 249 -26.09 -47.30 64.19
CA SER A 249 -25.33 -47.75 63.02
C SER A 249 -23.83 -47.99 63.26
N THR A 250 -23.29 -47.71 64.46
CA THR A 250 -21.86 -47.95 64.74
C THR A 250 -21.61 -48.77 66.02
N GLN A 251 -22.66 -49.14 66.75
CA GLN A 251 -22.56 -49.88 68.01
C GLN A 251 -21.89 -51.26 67.85
N HIS A 252 -22.02 -51.87 66.68
CA HIS A 252 -21.40 -53.16 66.37
C HIS A 252 -19.90 -53.08 66.12
N ILE A 253 -19.34 -51.89 65.84
CA ILE A 253 -17.92 -51.71 65.60
C ILE A 253 -17.18 -51.80 66.94
N LYS A 254 -16.33 -52.83 67.12
CA LYS A 254 -15.53 -53.01 68.34
C LYS A 254 -14.04 -52.79 68.10
N SER A 255 -13.55 -53.09 66.90
CA SER A 255 -12.19 -52.72 66.45
C SER A 255 -12.24 -52.13 65.04
N TRP A 256 -11.30 -51.25 64.73
CA TRP A 256 -11.31 -50.46 63.52
C TRP A 256 -9.91 -50.19 62.97
N ILE A 257 -9.77 -50.16 61.65
CA ILE A 257 -8.56 -49.73 60.93
C ILE A 257 -8.95 -48.60 59.99
N GLY A 258 -8.14 -47.54 59.98
CA GLY A 258 -8.11 -46.53 58.94
C GLY A 258 -6.78 -46.58 58.20
N LEU A 259 -6.83 -46.66 56.88
CA LEU A 259 -5.67 -46.69 55.99
C LEU A 259 -5.77 -45.56 54.96
N ALA A 260 -4.76 -44.71 54.89
CA ALA A 260 -4.55 -43.77 53.80
C ALA A 260 -3.70 -44.43 52.70
N ALA A 261 -4.31 -44.71 51.56
CA ALA A 261 -3.62 -45.16 50.37
C ALA A 261 -2.97 -43.95 49.69
N LYS A 262 -1.63 -43.92 49.62
CA LYS A 262 -0.86 -42.76 49.17
C LYS A 262 -0.11 -43.05 47.87
N TYR A 263 -0.18 -42.09 46.94
CA TYR A 263 0.61 -42.05 45.72
C TYR A 263 1.59 -40.89 45.82
N GLN A 264 2.89 -41.16 45.72
CA GLN A 264 3.95 -40.14 45.84
C GLN A 264 3.83 -39.26 47.10
N GLY A 265 3.31 -39.82 48.21
CA GLY A 265 3.12 -39.12 49.48
C GLY A 265 1.75 -38.46 49.65
N ASP A 266 0.96 -38.28 48.59
CA ASP A 266 -0.38 -37.70 48.65
C ASP A 266 -1.46 -38.79 48.77
N THR A 267 -2.43 -38.58 49.66
CA THR A 267 -3.53 -39.54 49.85
C THR A 267 -4.49 -39.51 48.67
N VAL A 268 -4.62 -40.66 48.02
CA VAL A 268 -5.51 -40.93 46.88
C VAL A 268 -6.84 -41.50 47.37
N ALA A 269 -6.79 -42.38 48.36
CA ALA A 269 -7.98 -42.99 48.93
C ALA A 269 -7.84 -43.20 50.44
N ILE A 270 -8.97 -43.16 51.14
CA ILE A 270 -9.11 -43.58 52.53
C ILE A 270 -9.90 -44.88 52.55
N ILE A 271 -9.33 -45.89 53.20
CA ILE A 271 -9.94 -47.21 53.38
C ILE A 271 -10.21 -47.39 54.87
N THR A 272 -11.45 -47.72 55.23
CA THR A 272 -11.81 -48.05 56.62
C THR A 272 -12.24 -49.51 56.70
N LEU A 273 -11.80 -50.22 57.74
CA LEU A 273 -12.10 -51.64 57.95
C LEU A 273 -12.60 -51.87 59.37
N HIS A 274 -13.74 -52.54 59.51
CA HIS A 274 -14.45 -52.70 60.76
C HIS A 274 -14.53 -54.18 61.16
N HIS A 275 -14.52 -54.44 62.47
CA HIS A 275 -14.76 -55.76 63.03
C HIS A 275 -15.52 -55.69 64.36
N GLN A 276 -16.35 -56.70 64.63
CA GLN A 276 -17.17 -56.83 65.84
C GLN A 276 -16.45 -57.47 67.04
N ILE A 277 -15.16 -57.79 66.91
CA ILE A 277 -14.36 -58.46 67.95
C ILE A 277 -13.32 -57.47 68.44
N ALA A 278 -13.41 -57.08 69.71
CA ALA A 278 -12.40 -56.23 70.33
C ALA A 278 -11.04 -56.95 70.35
N GLY A 279 -9.97 -56.23 70.05
CA GLY A 279 -8.59 -56.75 70.01
C GLY A 279 -8.27 -57.60 68.79
N GLN A 280 -9.17 -57.71 67.81
CA GLN A 280 -8.89 -58.35 66.52
C GLN A 280 -7.72 -57.66 65.82
N TYR A 281 -7.71 -56.34 65.85
CA TYR A 281 -6.61 -55.52 65.37
C TYR A 281 -5.75 -55.08 66.53
N LYS A 282 -4.44 -55.38 66.45
CA LYS A 282 -3.45 -54.98 67.46
C LYS A 282 -2.48 -53.98 66.86
N LYS A 283 -2.37 -52.81 67.46
CA LYS A 283 -1.45 -51.73 67.10
C LYS A 283 0.02 -52.16 67.25
N SER A 284 0.30 -53.06 68.19
CA SER A 284 1.64 -53.65 68.37
C SER A 284 2.04 -54.65 67.27
N ASN A 285 1.11 -55.06 66.41
CA ASN A 285 1.41 -56.00 65.32
C ASN A 285 2.07 -55.27 64.14
N GLN A 286 3.40 -55.16 64.18
CA GLN A 286 4.18 -54.52 63.12
C GLN A 286 3.98 -55.16 61.73
N LYS A 287 3.69 -56.47 61.66
CA LYS A 287 3.43 -57.16 60.38
C LYS A 287 2.14 -56.65 59.73
N LEU A 288 1.08 -56.45 60.51
CA LEU A 288 -0.18 -55.88 60.04
C LEU A 288 0.01 -54.43 59.55
N VAL A 289 0.78 -53.62 60.29
CA VAL A 289 1.03 -52.22 59.88
C VAL A 289 1.86 -52.15 58.60
N SER A 290 2.91 -52.98 58.46
CA SER A 290 3.70 -53.08 57.21
C SER A 290 2.81 -53.49 56.04
N PHE A 291 1.94 -54.49 56.24
CA PHE A 291 0.96 -54.93 55.24
C PHE A 291 0.15 -53.79 54.67
N LEU A 292 -0.53 -53.07 55.56
CA LEU A 292 -1.49 -52.08 55.16
C LEU A 292 -0.81 -50.91 54.44
N ARG A 293 0.43 -50.56 54.82
CA ARG A 293 1.22 -49.54 54.12
C ARG A 293 1.59 -49.97 52.70
N GLU A 294 2.20 -51.15 52.54
CA GLU A 294 2.59 -51.67 51.22
C GLU A 294 1.36 -51.91 50.33
N PHE A 295 0.29 -52.47 50.91
CA PHE A 295 -1.00 -52.64 50.23
C PHE A 295 -1.58 -51.30 49.76
N GLY A 296 -1.61 -50.30 50.65
CA GLY A 296 -2.15 -48.97 50.35
C GLY A 296 -1.39 -48.27 49.22
N GLU A 297 -0.06 -48.42 49.18
CA GLU A 297 0.78 -47.90 48.10
C GLU A 297 0.50 -48.61 46.78
N ILE A 298 0.45 -49.95 46.76
CA ILE A 298 0.12 -50.74 45.56
C ILE A 298 -1.27 -50.36 45.02
N PHE A 299 -2.26 -50.24 45.91
CA PHE A 299 -3.62 -49.85 45.55
C PHE A 299 -3.68 -48.43 44.99
N ALA A 300 -3.03 -47.46 45.65
CA ALA A 300 -3.01 -46.07 45.17
C ALA A 300 -2.36 -45.95 43.79
N ASN A 301 -1.23 -46.63 43.57
CA ASN A 301 -0.57 -46.68 42.26
C ASN A 301 -1.49 -47.23 41.17
N ALA A 302 -2.18 -48.34 41.43
CA ALA A 302 -3.10 -48.92 40.45
C ALA A 302 -4.29 -48.01 40.10
N VAL A 303 -4.86 -47.32 41.10
CA VAL A 303 -5.94 -46.36 40.88
C VAL A 303 -5.47 -45.18 40.03
N GLU A 304 -4.31 -44.58 40.35
CA GLU A 304 -3.73 -43.49 39.54
C GLU A 304 -3.46 -43.92 38.11
N ASP A 305 -2.73 -45.02 37.93
CA ASP A 305 -2.31 -45.51 36.62
C ASP A 305 -3.52 -45.80 35.73
N PHE A 306 -4.59 -46.37 36.29
CA PHE A 306 -5.84 -46.60 35.57
C PHE A 306 -6.43 -45.29 35.03
N PHE A 307 -6.57 -44.27 35.87
CA PHE A 307 -7.17 -43.00 35.46
C PHE A 307 -6.28 -42.18 34.53
N ILE A 308 -4.95 -42.18 34.74
CA ILE A 308 -4.00 -41.53 33.83
C ILE A 308 -4.10 -42.13 32.44
N LYS A 309 -4.06 -43.48 32.31
CA LYS A 309 -4.19 -44.17 31.02
C LYS A 309 -5.54 -43.91 30.36
N ARG A 310 -6.64 -43.99 31.13
CA ARG A 310 -7.99 -43.70 30.62
C ARG A 310 -8.07 -42.28 30.07
N ASN A 311 -7.68 -41.28 30.86
CA ASN A 311 -7.83 -39.87 30.49
C ASN A 311 -6.97 -39.53 29.26
N GLN A 312 -5.72 -40.01 29.20
CA GLN A 312 -4.85 -39.83 28.03
C GLN A 312 -5.46 -40.41 26.74
N SER A 313 -6.06 -41.61 26.82
CA SER A 313 -6.69 -42.24 25.65
C SER A 313 -7.88 -41.42 25.15
N VAL A 314 -8.76 -41.00 26.06
CA VAL A 314 -9.99 -40.27 25.72
C VAL A 314 -9.67 -38.90 25.16
N VAL A 315 -8.74 -38.16 25.79
CA VAL A 315 -8.31 -36.84 25.31
C VAL A 315 -7.66 -36.95 23.93
N LYS A 316 -6.80 -37.95 23.70
CA LYS A 316 -6.18 -38.17 22.38
C LYS A 316 -7.21 -38.44 21.28
N GLU A 317 -8.21 -39.28 21.54
CA GLU A 317 -9.29 -39.53 20.59
C GLU A 317 -10.12 -38.28 20.29
N ILE A 318 -10.42 -37.47 21.31
CA ILE A 318 -11.16 -36.21 21.14
C ILE A 318 -10.34 -35.22 20.32
N ILE A 319 -9.05 -35.05 20.60
CA ILE A 319 -8.15 -34.19 19.80
C ILE A 319 -8.14 -34.61 18.33
N ASN A 320 -8.08 -35.91 18.04
CA ASN A 320 -8.12 -36.39 16.66
C ASN A 320 -9.46 -36.05 15.98
N LYS A 321 -10.60 -36.24 16.67
CA LYS A 321 -11.93 -35.87 16.12
C LYS A 321 -12.07 -34.35 15.89
N ILE A 322 -11.47 -33.54 16.76
CA ILE A 322 -11.43 -32.08 16.63
C ILE A 322 -10.68 -31.64 15.37
N ALA A 323 -9.65 -32.39 14.94
CA ALA A 323 -8.88 -32.05 13.75
C ALA A 323 -9.69 -32.21 12.44
N ASP A 324 -10.70 -33.09 12.44
CA ASP A 324 -11.43 -33.51 11.25
C ASP A 324 -12.74 -32.73 11.01
N ASP A 325 -13.32 -32.08 12.03
CA ASP A 325 -14.63 -31.44 11.97
C ASP A 325 -14.57 -29.94 12.31
N LEU A 326 -15.07 -29.11 11.39
CA LEU A 326 -15.09 -27.64 11.52
C LEU A 326 -16.40 -27.11 12.13
N ASN A 327 -17.44 -27.94 12.27
CA ASN A 327 -18.75 -27.51 12.76
C ASN A 327 -18.81 -27.53 14.30
N SER A 328 -18.89 -26.34 14.92
CA SER A 328 -18.83 -26.18 16.38
C SER A 328 -19.93 -26.94 17.14
N LYS A 329 -21.14 -27.07 16.59
CA LYS A 329 -22.26 -27.76 17.28
C LYS A 329 -22.19 -29.28 17.16
N GLU A 330 -21.88 -29.77 15.98
CA GLU A 330 -21.81 -31.21 15.69
C GLU A 330 -20.63 -31.87 16.40
N LEU A 331 -19.49 -31.19 16.40
CA LEU A 331 -18.32 -31.60 17.16
C LEU A 331 -18.59 -31.66 18.67
N VAL A 332 -19.22 -30.63 19.26
CA VAL A 332 -19.57 -30.66 20.70
C VAL A 332 -20.51 -31.83 20.99
N LYS A 333 -21.53 -32.09 20.15
CA LYS A 333 -22.43 -33.24 20.32
C LYS A 333 -21.67 -34.57 20.27
N ASN A 334 -20.72 -34.72 19.34
CA ASN A 334 -19.86 -35.90 19.22
C ASN A 334 -18.97 -36.11 20.44
N ILE A 335 -18.45 -35.02 21.03
CA ILE A 335 -17.67 -35.09 22.27
C ILE A 335 -18.56 -35.48 23.46
N LEU A 336 -19.77 -34.90 23.58
CA LEU A 336 -20.72 -35.25 24.63
C LEU A 336 -21.14 -36.72 24.57
N LEU A 337 -21.39 -37.26 23.37
CA LEU A 337 -21.67 -38.68 23.15
C LEU A 337 -20.50 -39.56 23.63
N LYS A 338 -19.26 -39.19 23.27
CA LYS A 338 -18.08 -39.94 23.72
C LYS A 338 -17.87 -39.88 25.23
N LEU A 339 -18.13 -38.72 25.84
CA LEU A 339 -18.14 -38.55 27.29
C LEU A 339 -19.18 -39.44 27.95
N GLN A 340 -20.39 -39.48 27.40
CA GLN A 340 -21.48 -40.32 27.89
C GLN A 340 -21.10 -41.80 27.87
N ASP A 341 -20.50 -42.29 26.77
CA ASP A 341 -20.04 -43.67 26.65
C ASP A 341 -18.88 -44.00 27.61
N THR A 342 -17.93 -43.08 27.76
CA THR A 342 -16.73 -43.26 28.59
C THR A 342 -17.09 -43.26 30.09
N LEU A 343 -17.96 -42.34 30.52
CA LEU A 343 -18.42 -42.24 31.91
C LEU A 343 -19.56 -43.22 32.22
N LYS A 344 -20.17 -43.83 31.19
CA LYS A 344 -21.37 -44.68 31.29
C LYS A 344 -22.53 -43.99 32.05
N CYS A 345 -22.67 -42.68 31.86
CA CYS A 345 -23.71 -41.88 32.50
C CYS A 345 -25.00 -41.85 31.66
N ASN A 346 -26.10 -41.36 32.24
CA ASN A 346 -27.40 -41.35 31.55
C ASN A 346 -27.43 -40.28 30.45
N THR A 347 -26.94 -39.08 30.73
CA THR A 347 -26.89 -37.96 29.77
C THR A 347 -25.66 -37.08 30.02
N CYS A 348 -25.17 -36.44 28.96
CA CYS A 348 -24.15 -35.39 29.00
C CYS A 348 -24.67 -34.17 28.24
N ASN A 349 -24.78 -33.04 28.92
CA ASN A 349 -25.36 -31.82 28.36
C ASN A 349 -24.30 -30.71 28.36
N TYR A 350 -24.28 -29.91 27.30
CA TYR A 350 -23.51 -28.67 27.22
C TYR A 350 -24.47 -27.49 27.26
N PHE A 351 -24.32 -26.65 28.27
CA PHE A 351 -25.05 -25.40 28.41
C PHE A 351 -24.21 -24.26 27.84
N SER A 352 -24.60 -23.76 26.67
CA SER A 352 -24.02 -22.56 26.06
C SER A 352 -24.60 -21.31 26.70
N ILE A 353 -23.78 -20.27 26.90
CA ILE A 353 -24.26 -18.99 27.42
C ILE A 353 -24.79 -18.14 26.27
N VAL A 354 -26.04 -17.72 26.38
CA VAL A 354 -26.71 -16.81 25.45
C VAL A 354 -27.00 -15.51 26.19
N TYR A 355 -26.51 -14.39 25.65
CA TYR A 355 -26.85 -13.07 26.15
C TYR A 355 -28.10 -12.56 25.43
N ASP A 356 -29.09 -12.13 26.20
CA ASP A 356 -30.29 -11.48 25.66
C ASP A 356 -30.10 -9.96 25.74
N SER A 357 -30.12 -9.31 24.57
CA SER A 357 -29.95 -7.86 24.44
C SER A 357 -31.09 -7.07 25.06
N ASP A 358 -32.32 -7.62 25.05
CA ASP A 358 -33.52 -6.90 25.47
C ASP A 358 -33.67 -6.93 26.99
N SER A 359 -33.40 -8.08 27.61
CA SER A 359 -33.45 -8.22 29.08
C SER A 359 -32.14 -7.91 29.79
N LYS A 360 -31.02 -7.74 29.05
CA LYS A 360 -29.66 -7.59 29.57
C LYS A 360 -29.24 -8.73 30.53
N GLU A 361 -29.87 -9.90 30.42
CA GLU A 361 -29.58 -11.08 31.23
C GLU A 361 -28.85 -12.17 30.42
N ARG A 362 -28.09 -13.02 31.11
CA ARG A 362 -27.45 -14.21 30.52
C ARG A 362 -28.31 -15.43 30.82
N TYR A 363 -28.67 -16.16 29.77
CA TYR A 363 -29.39 -17.42 29.84
C TYR A 363 -28.51 -18.58 29.36
N LEU A 364 -28.89 -19.79 29.73
CA LEU A 364 -28.23 -21.00 29.27
C LEU A 364 -29.10 -21.71 28.24
N SER A 365 -28.51 -22.02 27.09
CA SER A 365 -29.12 -22.83 26.03
C SER A 365 -28.47 -24.21 26.01
N GLU A 366 -29.30 -25.25 26.04
CA GLU A 366 -28.89 -26.63 26.25
C GLU A 366 -28.68 -27.38 24.93
N LEU A 367 -27.53 -28.06 24.83
CA LEU A 367 -27.21 -29.05 23.80
C LEU A 367 -27.01 -30.41 24.48
N THR A 368 -27.84 -31.40 24.13
CA THR A 368 -27.84 -32.73 24.76
C THR A 368 -27.11 -33.78 23.91
N SER A 369 -26.55 -34.80 24.57
CA SER A 369 -25.98 -35.99 23.92
C SER A 369 -27.05 -36.94 23.35
N THR A 370 -28.34 -36.73 23.61
CA THR A 370 -29.41 -37.62 23.12
C THR A 370 -29.65 -37.47 21.60
N LYS A 371 -30.09 -38.56 20.96
CA LYS A 371 -30.44 -38.59 19.52
C LYS A 371 -31.79 -37.98 19.19
N ASP A 372 -32.63 -37.75 20.20
CA ASP A 372 -34.01 -37.30 20.06
C ASP A 372 -34.09 -35.79 20.32
N ASP A 373 -34.29 -35.00 19.26
CA ASP A 373 -34.43 -33.53 19.34
C ASP A 373 -35.76 -33.07 20.00
N SER A 374 -36.62 -34.02 20.37
CA SER A 374 -37.95 -33.78 20.96
C SER A 374 -37.92 -33.39 22.44
N GLU A 375 -36.81 -33.62 23.15
CA GLU A 375 -36.58 -33.15 24.54
C GLU A 375 -35.74 -31.86 24.59
N LYS A 376 -35.93 -30.92 23.67
CA LYS A 376 -35.39 -29.55 23.83
C LYS A 376 -36.10 -28.88 25.00
N SER A 377 -35.54 -29.02 26.20
CA SER A 377 -35.95 -28.20 27.32
C SER A 377 -35.47 -26.77 27.02
N ASN A 378 -36.39 -25.86 26.69
CA ASN A 378 -36.12 -24.42 26.66
C ASN A 378 -36.02 -23.88 28.11
N HIS A 379 -35.28 -24.58 28.97
CA HIS A 379 -35.09 -24.16 30.35
C HIS A 379 -33.93 -23.19 30.43
N THR A 380 -34.29 -21.90 30.50
CA THR A 380 -33.35 -20.81 30.69
C THR A 380 -33.01 -20.69 32.18
N PHE A 381 -31.80 -21.10 32.56
CA PHE A 381 -31.31 -20.93 33.93
C PHE A 381 -30.64 -19.58 34.10
N LYS A 382 -31.03 -18.84 35.15
CA LYS A 382 -30.34 -17.61 35.56
C LYS A 382 -29.03 -17.92 36.28
N LYS A 383 -28.07 -17.01 36.20
CA LYS A 383 -26.83 -17.06 36.98
C LYS A 383 -27.13 -17.22 38.48
N GLY A 384 -26.54 -18.23 39.10
CA GLY A 384 -26.72 -18.54 40.53
C GLY A 384 -27.92 -19.41 40.89
N VAL A 385 -28.71 -19.90 39.92
CA VAL A 385 -29.88 -20.77 40.16
C VAL A 385 -29.61 -22.19 39.67
N GLY A 386 -29.79 -23.20 40.53
CA GLY A 386 -29.45 -24.59 40.21
C GLY A 386 -27.94 -24.87 40.22
N ILE A 387 -27.55 -26.13 40.16
CA ILE A 387 -26.13 -26.55 40.14
C ILE A 387 -25.37 -25.87 39.00
N VAL A 388 -25.94 -25.87 37.79
CA VAL A 388 -25.32 -25.25 36.60
C VAL A 388 -25.22 -23.73 36.76
N GLY A 389 -26.26 -23.06 37.29
CA GLY A 389 -26.21 -21.63 37.56
C GLY A 389 -25.20 -21.25 38.65
N ALA A 390 -24.99 -22.10 39.65
CA ALA A 390 -23.98 -21.90 40.68
C ALA A 390 -22.55 -22.02 40.12
N VAL A 391 -22.29 -23.00 39.23
CA VAL A 391 -21.03 -23.09 38.47
C VAL A 391 -20.83 -21.84 37.60
N LEU A 392 -21.88 -21.32 36.95
CA LEU A 392 -21.82 -20.08 36.19
C LEU A 392 -21.48 -18.85 37.06
N LYS A 393 -21.80 -18.89 38.35
CA LYS A 393 -21.59 -17.79 39.29
C LYS A 393 -20.13 -17.69 39.74
N ASP A 394 -19.50 -18.80 40.10
CA ASP A 394 -18.17 -18.83 40.72
C ASP A 394 -17.08 -19.52 39.88
N GLY A 395 -17.43 -20.20 38.79
CA GLY A 395 -16.49 -20.89 37.92
C GLY A 395 -15.85 -22.14 38.54
N LYS A 396 -16.45 -22.73 39.57
CA LYS A 396 -15.92 -23.94 40.23
C LYS A 396 -16.66 -25.19 39.81
N SER A 397 -15.92 -26.23 39.40
CA SER A 397 -16.45 -27.56 39.13
C SER A 397 -17.09 -28.18 40.38
N ARG A 398 -18.22 -28.86 40.23
CA ARG A 398 -18.99 -29.48 41.31
C ARG A 398 -19.27 -30.94 41.01
N ILE A 399 -18.92 -31.81 41.96
CA ILE A 399 -19.39 -33.20 42.02
C ILE A 399 -20.51 -33.20 43.05
N VAL A 400 -21.71 -33.57 42.62
CA VAL A 400 -22.92 -33.64 43.45
C VAL A 400 -23.28 -35.12 43.61
N PRO A 401 -22.94 -35.75 44.76
CA PRO A 401 -23.17 -37.18 44.97
C PRO A 401 -24.66 -37.53 45.04
N HIS A 402 -25.49 -36.64 45.59
CA HIS A 402 -26.93 -36.78 45.65
C HIS A 402 -27.63 -35.43 45.50
N ALA A 403 -28.34 -35.24 44.39
CA ALA A 403 -28.91 -33.95 44.01
C ALA A 403 -29.93 -33.41 45.02
N SER A 404 -30.84 -34.23 45.56
CA SER A 404 -31.83 -33.74 46.55
C SER A 404 -31.23 -33.34 47.91
N GLU A 405 -29.97 -33.68 48.18
CA GLU A 405 -29.27 -33.32 49.43
C GLU A 405 -28.44 -32.04 49.26
N ASP A 406 -28.27 -31.56 48.02
CA ASP A 406 -27.49 -30.37 47.71
C ASP A 406 -28.35 -29.10 47.76
N GLY A 407 -27.92 -28.11 48.54
CA GLY A 407 -28.67 -26.87 48.74
C GLY A 407 -28.75 -25.96 47.51
N GLU A 408 -27.90 -26.17 46.50
CA GLU A 408 -27.93 -25.43 45.23
C GLU A 408 -28.76 -26.16 44.15
N PHE A 409 -29.26 -27.37 44.42
CA PHE A 409 -30.06 -28.14 43.47
C PHE A 409 -31.50 -27.63 43.36
N VAL A 410 -32.01 -27.59 42.13
CA VAL A 410 -33.40 -27.22 41.84
C VAL A 410 -34.05 -28.40 41.13
N SER A 411 -35.06 -28.99 41.78
CA SER A 411 -35.83 -30.12 41.25
C SER A 411 -36.67 -29.71 40.05
N THR A 412 -36.71 -30.56 39.02
CA THR A 412 -37.55 -30.37 37.82
C THR A 412 -38.38 -31.63 37.56
N ILE A 413 -39.38 -31.53 36.66
CA ILE A 413 -40.24 -32.66 36.29
C ILE A 413 -39.41 -33.84 35.75
N ASN A 414 -38.38 -33.55 34.94
CA ASN A 414 -37.51 -34.56 34.35
C ASN A 414 -36.42 -35.05 35.32
N TYR A 415 -36.06 -34.24 36.32
CA TYR A 415 -35.02 -34.52 37.29
C TYR A 415 -35.51 -34.20 38.71
N PRO A 416 -36.24 -35.13 39.35
CA PRO A 416 -36.81 -34.90 40.68
C PRO A 416 -35.74 -34.84 41.78
N GLY A 417 -34.52 -35.32 41.52
CA GLY A 417 -33.37 -35.26 42.43
C GLY A 417 -33.13 -36.52 43.28
N TYR A 418 -34.08 -37.46 43.30
CA TYR A 418 -33.94 -38.74 44.01
C TYR A 418 -32.98 -39.68 43.27
N ASN A 419 -32.00 -40.24 43.99
CA ASN A 419 -30.97 -41.13 43.43
C ASN A 419 -30.28 -40.53 42.20
N LEU A 420 -30.06 -39.22 42.19
CA LEU A 420 -29.45 -38.51 41.07
C LEU A 420 -28.10 -37.97 41.51
N SER A 421 -27.03 -38.40 40.85
CA SER A 421 -25.73 -37.74 40.95
C SER A 421 -25.49 -36.86 39.72
N MET A 422 -24.74 -35.78 39.92
CA MET A 422 -24.42 -34.82 38.87
C MET A 422 -22.94 -34.44 38.93
N LEU A 423 -22.37 -34.17 37.76
CA LEU A 423 -21.04 -33.59 37.62
C LEU A 423 -21.16 -32.37 36.70
N ALA A 424 -20.89 -31.18 37.24
CA ALA A 424 -20.96 -29.94 36.48
C ALA A 424 -19.57 -29.27 36.44
N VAL A 425 -19.10 -28.99 35.23
CA VAL A 425 -17.76 -28.47 34.96
C VAL A 425 -17.85 -27.25 34.03
N PRO A 426 -17.24 -26.12 34.39
CA PRO A 426 -17.24 -24.93 33.55
C PRO A 426 -16.31 -25.11 32.34
N VAL A 427 -16.79 -24.67 31.19
CA VAL A 427 -16.01 -24.57 29.96
C VAL A 427 -15.39 -23.19 29.94
N ILE A 428 -14.09 -23.16 30.27
CA ILE A 428 -13.29 -21.96 30.39
C ILE A 428 -12.16 -22.03 29.36
N PRO A 429 -12.03 -21.06 28.46
CA PRO A 429 -10.90 -21.01 27.53
C PRO A 429 -9.59 -20.74 28.28
N VAL A 430 -8.49 -21.33 27.80
CA VAL A 430 -7.18 -21.17 28.45
C VAL A 430 -6.66 -19.75 28.20
N PHE A 431 -6.51 -18.97 29.27
CA PHE A 431 -5.92 -17.63 29.20
C PHE A 431 -4.39 -17.70 29.38
N SER A 432 -3.66 -16.74 28.81
CA SER A 432 -2.23 -16.58 29.15
C SER A 432 -2.13 -16.15 30.61
N LYS A 433 -1.09 -16.62 31.31
CA LYS A 433 -0.89 -16.45 32.77
C LYS A 433 -0.83 -14.98 33.25
N ASP A 434 -0.84 -14.00 32.35
CA ASP A 434 -0.66 -12.57 32.65
C ASP A 434 -1.96 -11.79 32.90
N SER A 435 -3.14 -12.38 32.71
CA SER A 435 -4.40 -11.64 32.92
C SER A 435 -5.02 -11.93 34.28
N ASN A 436 -5.01 -10.92 35.18
CA ASN A 436 -5.84 -10.85 36.40
C ASN A 436 -7.37 -10.77 36.13
N ASN A 437 -7.83 -11.23 34.97
CA ASN A 437 -9.23 -11.15 34.56
C ASN A 437 -10.02 -12.37 35.08
N PRO A 438 -11.28 -12.19 35.52
CA PRO A 438 -12.14 -13.31 35.82
C PRO A 438 -12.34 -14.13 34.54
N ASN A 439 -12.03 -15.42 34.61
CA ASN A 439 -12.18 -16.35 33.52
C ASN A 439 -13.60 -16.31 32.95
N LEU A 440 -13.75 -15.87 31.69
CA LEU A 440 -15.02 -15.88 30.98
C LEU A 440 -15.45 -17.33 30.76
N ILE A 441 -16.47 -17.78 31.48
CA ILE A 441 -17.13 -19.06 31.23
C ILE A 441 -17.91 -18.91 29.92
N ILE A 442 -17.70 -19.82 28.96
CA ILE A 442 -18.40 -19.82 27.66
C ILE A 442 -19.45 -20.93 27.55
N GLY A 443 -19.41 -21.88 28.48
CA GLY A 443 -20.47 -22.86 28.69
C GLY A 443 -20.20 -23.75 29.90
N ILE A 444 -21.06 -24.74 30.12
CA ILE A 444 -20.95 -25.68 31.24
C ILE A 444 -21.29 -27.09 30.73
N ILE A 445 -20.42 -28.06 31.00
CA ILE A 445 -20.72 -29.47 30.76
C ILE A 445 -21.35 -30.03 32.04
N CYS A 446 -22.51 -30.67 31.91
CA CYS A 446 -23.20 -31.31 33.01
C CYS A 446 -23.51 -32.76 32.66
N CYS A 447 -23.02 -33.70 33.47
CA CYS A 447 -23.27 -35.13 33.32
C CYS A 447 -24.20 -35.61 34.44
N HIS A 448 -25.20 -36.43 34.10
CA HIS A 448 -26.18 -36.94 35.08
C HIS A 448 -26.18 -38.47 35.12
N LYS A 449 -26.34 -39.05 36.32
CA LYS A 449 -26.59 -40.48 36.51
C LYS A 449 -27.69 -40.70 37.54
N LYS A 450 -28.67 -41.56 37.22
CA LYS A 450 -29.73 -42.03 38.13
C LYS A 450 -29.20 -43.09 39.12
N GLU A 451 -28.07 -42.78 39.74
CA GLU A 451 -27.42 -43.55 40.79
C GLU A 451 -26.65 -42.54 41.66
N PRO A 452 -26.78 -42.59 42.99
CA PRO A 452 -26.04 -41.69 43.86
C PRO A 452 -24.56 -42.07 43.93
N ASP A 453 -23.71 -41.13 44.31
CA ASP A 453 -22.28 -41.35 44.57
C ASP A 453 -21.50 -41.91 43.34
N TYR A 454 -22.02 -41.70 42.13
CA TYR A 454 -21.48 -42.31 40.91
C TYR A 454 -20.23 -41.62 40.35
N PHE A 455 -20.22 -40.28 40.31
CA PHE A 455 -19.12 -39.52 39.73
C PHE A 455 -17.95 -39.37 40.71
N THR A 456 -16.75 -39.65 40.22
CA THR A 456 -15.51 -39.57 41.01
C THR A 456 -14.73 -38.28 40.74
N VAL A 457 -13.72 -38.01 41.58
CA VAL A 457 -12.78 -36.89 41.38
C VAL A 457 -12.01 -36.97 40.05
N TYR A 458 -11.77 -38.17 39.55
CA TYR A 458 -11.07 -38.40 38.28
C TYR A 458 -11.98 -38.24 37.07
N ASP A 459 -13.29 -38.46 37.23
CA ASP A 459 -14.28 -38.13 36.19
C ASP A 459 -14.36 -36.61 36.02
N ARG A 460 -14.35 -35.86 37.13
CA ARG A 460 -14.23 -34.40 37.07
C ARG A 460 -12.96 -33.96 36.34
N TYR A 461 -11.79 -34.55 36.66
CA TYR A 461 -10.54 -34.19 35.97
C TYR A 461 -10.60 -34.45 34.46
N LEU A 462 -11.18 -35.58 34.04
CA LEU A 462 -11.38 -35.88 32.63
C LEU A 462 -12.29 -34.85 31.95
N VAL A 463 -13.42 -34.53 32.57
CA VAL A 463 -14.37 -33.54 32.02
C VAL A 463 -13.77 -32.14 32.01
N GLU A 464 -12.94 -31.76 32.99
CA GLU A 464 -12.18 -30.50 33.01
C GLU A 464 -11.17 -30.42 31.85
N GLU A 465 -10.43 -31.49 31.56
CA GLU A 465 -9.51 -31.54 30.43
C GLU A 465 -10.25 -31.43 29.09
N ILE A 466 -11.38 -32.11 28.97
CA ILE A 466 -12.22 -32.05 27.76
C ILE A 466 -12.90 -30.69 27.62
N ALA A 467 -13.34 -30.08 28.73
CA ALA A 467 -13.91 -28.74 28.74
C ALA A 467 -12.90 -27.71 28.21
N ILE A 468 -11.62 -27.84 28.56
CA ILE A 468 -10.54 -27.02 28.00
C ILE A 468 -10.41 -27.21 26.47
N SER A 469 -10.45 -28.46 25.99
CA SER A 469 -10.41 -28.74 24.55
C SER A 469 -11.63 -28.15 23.82
N ILE A 470 -12.85 -28.36 24.34
CA ILE A 470 -14.08 -27.78 23.79
C ILE A 470 -13.98 -26.26 23.75
N ALA A 471 -13.50 -25.64 24.82
CA ALA A 471 -13.38 -24.19 24.90
C ALA A 471 -12.48 -23.62 23.81
N THR A 472 -11.34 -24.29 23.59
CA THR A 472 -10.36 -23.91 22.57
C THR A 472 -10.96 -24.01 21.17
N VAL A 473 -11.73 -25.07 20.89
CA VAL A 473 -12.35 -25.25 19.57
C VAL A 473 -13.46 -24.25 19.32
N ILE A 474 -14.38 -24.07 20.27
CA ILE A 474 -15.46 -23.08 20.14
C ILE A 474 -14.86 -21.70 19.90
N GLN A 475 -13.84 -21.31 20.65
CA GLN A 475 -13.17 -20.03 20.46
C GLN A 475 -12.55 -19.92 19.06
N ARG A 476 -11.82 -20.95 18.59
CA ARG A 476 -11.22 -20.95 17.25
C ARG A 476 -12.29 -20.85 16.15
N THR A 477 -13.36 -21.62 16.25
CA THR A 477 -14.44 -21.63 15.25
C THR A 477 -15.16 -20.29 15.23
N MET A 478 -15.53 -19.74 16.40
CA MET A 478 -16.13 -18.41 16.49
C MET A 478 -15.21 -17.33 15.91
N THR A 479 -13.91 -17.38 16.21
CA THR A 479 -12.92 -16.46 15.64
C THR A 479 -12.87 -16.55 14.10
N LEU A 480 -12.92 -17.75 13.53
CA LEU A 480 -12.90 -17.96 12.08
C LEU A 480 -14.21 -17.53 11.41
N GLU A 481 -15.35 -17.91 11.95
CA GLU A 481 -16.68 -17.51 11.46
C GLU A 481 -16.81 -15.98 11.47
N LEU A 482 -16.46 -15.37 12.59
CA LEU A 482 -16.50 -13.92 12.76
C LEU A 482 -15.49 -13.21 11.84
N SER A 483 -14.31 -13.78 11.62
CA SER A 483 -13.34 -13.27 10.63
C SER A 483 -13.89 -13.28 9.21
N ASN A 484 -14.57 -14.36 8.81
CA ASN A 484 -15.22 -14.47 7.50
C ASN A 484 -16.39 -13.51 7.37
N GLU A 485 -17.22 -13.39 8.42
CA GLU A 485 -18.35 -12.46 8.44
C GLU A 485 -17.89 -11.00 8.34
N ILE A 486 -16.89 -10.61 9.14
CA ILE A 486 -16.25 -9.29 9.07
C ILE A 486 -15.73 -9.05 7.66
N SER A 487 -15.00 -10.00 7.07
CA SER A 487 -14.45 -9.83 5.73
C SER A 487 -15.54 -9.68 4.67
N SER A 488 -16.66 -10.40 4.81
CA SER A 488 -17.81 -10.28 3.90
C SER A 488 -18.51 -8.93 4.02
N GLU A 489 -18.73 -8.45 5.24
CA GLU A 489 -19.34 -7.14 5.48
C GLU A 489 -18.42 -6.00 5.04
N MET A 490 -17.12 -6.10 5.30
CA MET A 490 -16.13 -5.14 4.82
C MET A 490 -16.11 -5.05 3.29
N ALA A 491 -16.25 -6.17 2.59
CA ALA A 491 -16.37 -6.17 1.13
C ALA A 491 -17.60 -5.38 0.62
N LYS A 492 -18.73 -5.40 1.35
CA LYS A 492 -19.92 -4.58 1.01
C LYS A 492 -19.65 -3.08 1.21
N LEU A 493 -18.83 -2.74 2.20
CA LEU A 493 -18.50 -1.37 2.55
C LEU A 493 -17.57 -0.68 1.53
N VAL A 494 -16.85 -1.45 0.71
CA VAL A 494 -16.04 -0.92 -0.41
C VAL A 494 -16.89 -0.10 -1.39
N GLY A 495 -18.19 -0.36 -1.52
CA GLY A 495 -19.08 0.39 -2.40
C GLY A 495 -19.44 1.83 -1.95
N TYR A 496 -19.12 2.21 -0.70
CA TYR A 496 -19.51 3.50 -0.10
C TYR A 496 -18.43 4.59 -0.16
N GLN A 497 -17.44 4.44 -1.07
CA GLN A 497 -16.23 5.27 -1.14
C GLN A 497 -16.46 6.79 -1.23
N ASP A 498 -17.59 7.24 -1.79
CA ASP A 498 -17.91 8.66 -1.94
C ASP A 498 -18.52 9.33 -0.69
N LYS A 499 -18.94 8.57 0.33
CA LYS A 499 -19.62 9.09 1.53
C LYS A 499 -19.03 8.56 2.84
N ILE A 500 -17.90 9.12 3.22
CA ILE A 500 -17.14 8.70 4.41
C ILE A 500 -17.98 8.71 5.71
N GLY A 501 -18.94 9.62 5.87
CA GLY A 501 -19.83 9.63 7.03
C GLY A 501 -20.77 8.42 7.09
N GLU A 502 -21.33 8.00 5.95
CA GLU A 502 -22.17 6.78 5.87
C GLU A 502 -21.33 5.50 6.06
N LEU A 503 -20.10 5.49 5.54
CA LEU A 503 -19.14 4.41 5.76
C LEU A 503 -18.82 4.23 7.25
N LEU A 504 -18.46 5.32 7.95
CA LEU A 504 -18.19 5.31 9.39
C LEU A 504 -19.40 4.86 10.20
N ASN A 505 -20.60 5.23 9.76
CA ASN A 505 -21.85 4.79 10.38
C ASN A 505 -22.07 3.29 10.29
N ASN A 506 -22.00 2.74 9.08
CA ASN A 506 -22.21 1.32 8.87
C ASN A 506 -21.18 0.48 9.64
N ILE A 507 -19.95 1.00 9.72
CA ILE A 507 -18.89 0.43 10.54
C ILE A 507 -19.30 0.34 12.03
N CYS A 508 -19.68 1.46 12.66
CA CYS A 508 -20.05 1.48 14.07
C CYS A 508 -21.26 0.58 14.36
N ASN A 509 -22.30 0.64 13.52
CA ASN A 509 -23.50 -0.19 13.67
C ASN A 509 -23.18 -1.68 13.58
N TYR A 510 -22.26 -2.08 12.70
CA TYR A 510 -21.88 -3.48 12.59
C TYR A 510 -21.13 -3.95 13.83
N ILE A 511 -20.16 -3.17 14.32
CA ILE A 511 -19.41 -3.48 15.55
C ILE A 511 -20.36 -3.64 16.76
N LEU A 512 -21.38 -2.79 16.87
CA LEU A 512 -22.38 -2.90 17.94
C LEU A 512 -23.23 -4.17 17.86
N LYS A 513 -23.46 -4.71 16.65
CA LYS A 513 -24.18 -5.99 16.49
C LYS A 513 -23.34 -7.19 16.94
N ILE A 514 -22.03 -7.14 16.75
CA ILE A 514 -21.13 -8.27 17.02
C ILE A 514 -20.40 -8.17 18.38
N THR A 515 -20.63 -7.09 19.14
CA THR A 515 -20.04 -6.89 20.46
C THR A 515 -21.11 -6.58 21.51
N SER A 516 -20.79 -6.85 22.77
CA SER A 516 -21.60 -6.50 23.93
C SER A 516 -21.47 -5.03 24.36
N ALA A 517 -20.89 -4.17 23.51
CA ALA A 517 -20.77 -2.74 23.80
C ALA A 517 -22.12 -2.04 23.63
N GLY A 518 -22.34 -1.00 24.44
CA GLY A 518 -23.56 -0.19 24.36
C GLY A 518 -23.45 0.93 23.32
N SER A 519 -22.26 1.51 23.15
CA SER A 519 -22.02 2.56 22.16
C SER A 519 -20.68 2.39 21.45
N ALA A 520 -20.61 2.91 20.23
CA ALA A 520 -19.42 2.88 19.39
C ALA A 520 -19.26 4.19 18.61
N SER A 521 -18.04 4.68 18.52
CA SER A 521 -17.70 5.91 17.79
C SER A 521 -16.35 5.79 17.09
N ILE A 522 -16.17 6.51 16.00
CA ILE A 522 -14.89 6.63 15.31
C ILE A 522 -14.50 8.10 15.17
N HIS A 523 -13.25 8.39 15.50
CA HIS A 523 -12.63 9.67 15.25
C HIS A 523 -11.40 9.50 14.36
N LEU A 524 -11.36 10.23 13.24
CA LEU A 524 -10.20 10.25 12.34
C LEU A 524 -9.12 11.19 12.88
N LEU A 525 -7.87 10.80 12.67
CA LEU A 525 -6.68 11.51 13.13
C LEU A 525 -5.78 11.81 11.94
N THR A 526 -5.20 13.00 11.91
CA THR A 526 -4.13 13.36 10.98
C THR A 526 -2.86 13.68 11.75
N TYR A 527 -1.72 13.22 11.23
CA TYR A 527 -0.42 13.51 11.81
C TYR A 527 0.19 14.72 11.10
N LEU A 528 0.43 15.79 11.85
CA LEU A 528 1.07 17.00 11.35
C LEU A 528 2.59 16.86 11.53
N GLU A 529 3.32 16.63 10.44
CA GLU A 529 4.78 16.41 10.50
C GLU A 529 5.53 17.60 11.08
N ASP A 530 5.13 18.82 10.72
CA ASP A 530 5.77 20.06 11.16
C ASP A 530 5.63 20.31 12.67
N GLU A 531 4.51 19.87 13.26
CA GLU A 531 4.22 20.05 14.69
C GLU A 531 4.55 18.82 15.54
N LYS A 532 4.87 17.68 14.89
CA LYS A 532 5.05 16.35 15.50
C LYS A 532 3.90 15.95 16.43
N LYS A 533 2.67 16.26 16.02
CA LYS A 533 1.46 16.05 16.82
C LYS A 533 0.31 15.52 15.97
N TYR A 534 -0.60 14.78 16.61
CA TYR A 534 -1.86 14.37 16.02
C TYR A 534 -2.91 15.47 16.20
N ARG A 535 -3.76 15.63 15.18
CA ARG A 535 -4.95 16.48 15.20
C ARG A 535 -6.18 15.64 14.88
N PHE A 536 -7.28 15.95 15.54
CA PHE A 536 -8.59 15.41 15.22
C PHE A 536 -9.20 16.09 13.98
N LEU A 537 -9.76 15.29 13.06
CA LEU A 537 -10.52 15.77 11.90
C LEU A 537 -12.01 15.80 12.26
N GLU A 538 -12.75 16.90 11.97
CA GLU A 538 -14.17 17.09 12.37
C GLU A 538 -15.16 15.98 11.93
N THR A 539 -14.74 15.11 11.00
CA THR A 539 -15.46 13.89 10.64
C THR A 539 -15.50 12.90 11.81
N HIS A 540 -16.64 12.85 12.50
CA HIS A 540 -16.98 11.85 13.51
C HIS A 540 -18.31 11.20 13.17
N TYR A 541 -18.49 9.97 13.64
CA TYR A 541 -19.80 9.33 13.69
C TYR A 541 -19.97 8.65 15.04
N ASP A 542 -21.12 8.89 15.67
CA ASP A 542 -21.46 8.46 17.01
C ASP A 542 -22.86 7.82 16.99
N VAL A 543 -22.94 6.56 17.41
CA VAL A 543 -24.21 5.86 17.64
C VAL A 543 -24.51 5.95 19.13
N GLU A 544 -25.64 6.58 19.47
CA GLU A 544 -26.11 6.88 20.84
C GLU A 544 -25.45 8.09 21.57
N HIS A 545 -24.82 9.01 20.81
CA HIS A 545 -24.56 10.43 21.17
C HIS A 545 -23.81 10.70 22.50
N ASP A 546 -22.62 10.14 22.73
CA ASP A 546 -21.87 10.36 23.98
C ASP A 546 -20.32 10.45 23.87
N GLU A 547 -19.74 10.49 22.66
CA GLU A 547 -18.29 10.61 22.51
C GLU A 547 -17.81 12.08 22.45
N ALA A 548 -17.08 12.51 23.49
CA ALA A 548 -16.36 13.79 23.47
C ALA A 548 -15.17 13.73 22.51
N SER A 549 -14.82 14.86 21.88
CA SER A 549 -13.67 14.94 20.98
C SER A 549 -12.42 14.32 21.62
N PRO A 550 -11.59 13.59 20.85
CA PRO A 550 -10.41 12.93 21.36
C PRO A 550 -9.53 13.91 22.13
N ARG A 551 -9.27 13.62 23.40
CA ARG A 551 -8.31 14.40 24.18
C ARG A 551 -6.91 14.03 23.72
N LEU A 552 -6.26 14.98 23.04
CA LEU A 552 -4.90 14.89 22.50
C LEU A 552 -3.95 15.80 23.31
N ASN A 553 -3.95 15.64 24.64
CA ASN A 553 -3.25 16.53 25.58
C ASN A 553 -2.26 15.79 26.49
N GLY A 554 -1.93 14.54 26.15
CA GLY A 554 -1.09 13.61 26.91
C GLY A 554 -1.82 12.76 27.95
N ASN A 555 -3.05 13.14 28.33
CA ASN A 555 -3.80 12.52 29.42
C ASN A 555 -5.13 11.87 28.97
N GLY A 556 -5.42 11.87 27.68
CA GLY A 556 -6.58 11.23 27.09
C GLY A 556 -6.47 9.71 26.98
N THR A 557 -7.59 9.07 26.63
CA THR A 557 -7.60 7.65 26.21
C THR A 557 -6.87 7.48 24.88
N THR A 558 -7.07 8.40 23.95
CA THR A 558 -6.45 8.39 22.62
C THR A 558 -4.95 8.60 22.67
N ASP A 559 -4.46 9.49 23.54
CA ASP A 559 -3.03 9.71 23.77
C ASP A 559 -2.31 8.40 24.15
N LEU A 560 -2.88 7.62 25.07
CA LEU A 560 -2.27 6.37 25.53
C LEU A 560 -2.24 5.29 24.43
N VAL A 561 -3.25 5.29 23.56
CA VAL A 561 -3.32 4.39 22.41
C VAL A 561 -2.29 4.77 21.35
N ILE A 562 -2.12 6.07 21.08
CA ILE A 562 -1.09 6.58 20.17
C ILE A 562 0.31 6.27 20.72
N GLU A 563 0.54 6.49 22.01
CA GLU A 563 1.83 6.22 22.68
C GLU A 563 2.23 4.75 22.59
N LYS A 564 1.27 3.83 22.77
CA LYS A 564 1.53 2.39 22.77
C LYS A 564 1.45 1.74 21.39
N GLY A 565 0.69 2.31 20.46
CA GLY A 565 0.42 1.71 19.15
C GLY A 565 -0.45 0.44 19.19
N GLU A 566 -1.18 0.19 20.29
CA GLU A 566 -1.98 -1.02 20.50
C GLU A 566 -3.37 -0.70 21.07
N THR A 567 -4.29 -1.67 21.04
CA THR A 567 -5.61 -1.56 21.67
C THR A 567 -5.49 -1.45 23.19
N VAL A 568 -6.15 -0.44 23.78
CA VAL A 568 -6.10 -0.20 25.24
C VAL A 568 -7.50 -0.22 25.86
N GLU A 569 -7.63 -0.91 26.99
CA GLU A 569 -8.84 -1.00 27.79
C GLU A 569 -8.77 -0.07 29.01
N PHE A 570 -9.91 0.50 29.40
CA PHE A 570 -10.04 1.49 30.46
C PHE A 570 -11.17 1.10 31.42
N SER A 571 -10.85 0.92 32.69
CA SER A 571 -11.81 0.63 33.76
C SER A 571 -11.24 0.99 35.12
N LYS A 572 -12.09 1.03 36.16
CA LYS A 572 -11.62 1.23 37.54
C LYS A 572 -10.65 0.14 38.00
N LYS A 573 -10.89 -1.11 37.58
CA LYS A 573 -10.05 -2.27 37.92
C LYS A 573 -8.64 -2.19 37.32
N LEU A 574 -8.50 -1.55 36.16
CA LEU A 574 -7.24 -1.38 35.44
C LEU A 574 -6.41 -0.16 35.91
N GLY A 575 -6.95 0.65 36.83
CA GLY A 575 -6.23 1.81 37.40
C GLY A 575 -6.05 3.01 36.46
N ASN A 576 -6.56 2.95 35.23
CA ASN A 576 -6.44 3.98 34.19
C ASN A 576 -7.77 4.70 33.87
N PHE A 577 -8.80 4.51 34.70
CA PHE A 577 -10.14 5.08 34.53
C PHE A 577 -10.17 6.62 34.47
N ASN A 578 -9.20 7.29 35.08
CA ASN A 578 -9.05 8.76 35.04
C ASN A 578 -8.75 9.31 33.63
N ARG A 579 -8.25 8.46 32.72
CA ARG A 579 -8.05 8.82 31.31
C ARG A 579 -9.35 8.86 30.49
N ILE A 580 -10.46 8.34 31.02
CA ILE A 580 -11.80 8.55 30.43
C ILE A 580 -12.26 9.99 30.73
N ALA A 581 -12.81 10.66 29.71
CA ALA A 581 -13.26 12.04 29.84
C ALA A 581 -14.24 12.21 31.02
N PRO A 582 -14.14 13.29 31.83
CA PRO A 582 -15.03 13.49 32.97
C PRO A 582 -16.51 13.42 32.58
N GLU A 583 -16.90 14.03 31.47
CA GLU A 583 -18.28 14.03 30.96
C GLU A 583 -18.82 12.60 30.76
N GLN A 584 -18.05 11.73 30.10
CA GLN A 584 -18.42 10.32 29.88
C GLN A 584 -18.54 9.54 31.20
N ARG A 585 -17.67 9.81 32.18
CA ARG A 585 -17.75 9.19 33.51
C ARG A 585 -19.02 9.61 34.25
N HIS A 586 -19.44 10.86 34.14
CA HIS A 586 -20.69 11.34 34.73
C HIS A 586 -21.93 10.72 34.07
N LYS A 587 -21.86 10.40 32.78
CA LYS A 587 -22.92 9.68 32.04
C LYS A 587 -22.99 8.17 32.34
N GLY A 588 -22.11 7.67 33.20
CA GLY A 588 -22.17 6.30 33.71
C GLY A 588 -21.31 5.29 32.95
N VAL A 589 -20.39 5.73 32.08
CA VAL A 589 -19.42 4.82 31.44
C VAL A 589 -18.56 4.14 32.51
N LYS A 590 -18.60 2.81 32.54
CA LYS A 590 -17.89 1.95 33.49
C LYS A 590 -16.67 1.26 32.87
N TYR A 591 -16.76 0.94 31.58
CA TYR A 591 -15.71 0.33 30.79
C TYR A 591 -15.64 0.99 29.41
N LYS A 592 -14.41 1.20 28.92
CA LYS A 592 -14.14 1.76 27.59
C LYS A 592 -12.96 1.02 26.96
N ILE A 593 -13.03 0.68 25.68
CA ILE A 593 -11.91 0.15 24.91
C ILE A 593 -11.67 1.07 23.72
N VAL A 594 -10.40 1.32 23.42
CA VAL A 594 -9.99 2.19 22.31
C VAL A 594 -9.00 1.45 21.45
N VAL A 595 -9.30 1.39 20.16
CA VAL A 595 -8.59 0.60 19.16
C VAL A 595 -8.02 1.56 18.12
N PRO A 596 -6.71 1.52 17.85
CA PRO A 596 -6.12 2.37 16.82
C PRO A 596 -6.50 1.86 15.43
N LEU A 597 -6.89 2.77 14.53
CA LEU A 597 -7.08 2.48 13.11
C LEU A 597 -5.75 2.63 12.40
N ILE A 598 -5.04 1.51 12.20
CA ILE A 598 -3.68 1.47 11.63
C ILE A 598 -3.72 0.76 10.28
N ILE A 599 -3.09 1.36 9.27
CA ILE A 599 -2.88 0.73 7.96
C ILE A 599 -1.70 -0.24 8.08
N ALA A 600 -1.85 -1.45 7.55
CA ALA A 600 -0.87 -2.54 7.73
C ALA A 600 0.57 -2.18 7.31
N GLU A 601 0.74 -1.28 6.35
CA GLU A 601 2.03 -0.81 5.83
C GLU A 601 2.72 0.25 6.71
N ASP A 602 1.96 1.01 7.51
CA ASP A 602 2.47 2.08 8.40
C ASP A 602 2.06 1.82 9.85
N LYS A 603 2.67 0.78 10.44
CA LYS A 603 2.30 0.22 11.75
C LYS A 603 2.32 1.21 12.94
N HIS A 604 2.91 2.40 12.78
CA HIS A 604 3.16 3.33 13.89
C HIS A 604 2.35 4.63 13.80
N LYS A 605 1.58 4.85 12.72
CA LYS A 605 0.76 6.06 12.56
C LYS A 605 -0.72 5.71 12.43
N PRO A 606 -1.51 5.80 13.52
CA PRO A 606 -2.96 5.63 13.41
C PRO A 606 -3.58 6.76 12.58
N ILE A 607 -4.44 6.41 11.64
CA ILE A 607 -5.27 7.34 10.85
C ILE A 607 -6.59 7.68 11.57
N GLY A 608 -6.81 7.08 12.75
CA GLY A 608 -7.98 7.27 13.57
C GLY A 608 -7.99 6.37 14.80
N ALA A 609 -9.06 6.46 15.57
CA ALA A 609 -9.32 5.59 16.71
C ALA A 609 -10.81 5.23 16.76
N LEU A 610 -11.08 3.98 17.10
CA LEU A 610 -12.40 3.41 17.31
C LEU A 610 -12.60 3.22 18.82
N TYR A 611 -13.72 3.69 19.34
CA TYR A 611 -14.05 3.69 20.77
C TYR A 611 -15.31 2.87 20.97
N LEU A 612 -15.29 1.96 21.94
CA LEU A 612 -16.49 1.24 22.39
C LEU A 612 -16.64 1.44 23.89
N THR A 613 -17.87 1.65 24.35
CA THR A 613 -18.15 1.86 25.78
C THR A 613 -19.24 0.94 26.33
N LYS A 614 -19.19 0.68 27.64
CA LYS A 614 -20.24 -0.01 28.40
C LYS A 614 -20.60 0.82 29.63
N CYS A 615 -21.88 1.13 29.79
CA CYS A 615 -22.43 1.83 30.95
C CYS A 615 -22.97 0.87 32.01
N ASP A 616 -23.49 -0.30 31.59
CA ASP A 616 -24.15 -1.23 32.50
C ASP A 616 -23.17 -2.09 33.30
N SER A 617 -21.96 -2.33 32.78
CA SER A 617 -21.00 -3.30 33.33
C SER A 617 -19.55 -2.81 33.31
N GLU A 618 -18.77 -3.25 34.30
CA GLU A 618 -17.29 -3.13 34.33
C GLU A 618 -16.59 -4.38 33.73
N GLU A 619 -17.34 -5.35 33.19
CA GLU A 619 -16.77 -6.54 32.57
C GLU A 619 -16.13 -6.21 31.20
N PRO A 620 -14.88 -6.67 30.95
CA PRO A 620 -14.20 -6.45 29.67
C PRO A 620 -14.92 -7.16 28.51
N LEU A 621 -14.54 -6.82 27.28
CA LEU A 621 -14.93 -7.61 26.11
C LEU A 621 -14.23 -8.98 26.15
N SER A 622 -14.88 -10.01 25.60
CA SER A 622 -14.27 -11.32 25.42
C SER A 622 -13.09 -11.24 24.43
N LYS A 623 -12.19 -12.23 24.46
CA LYS A 623 -11.09 -12.31 23.47
C LYS A 623 -11.59 -12.41 22.04
N VAL A 624 -12.72 -13.07 21.80
CA VAL A 624 -13.34 -13.19 20.48
C VAL A 624 -13.83 -11.82 20.02
N GLU A 625 -14.57 -11.10 20.87
CA GLU A 625 -15.01 -9.73 20.58
C GLU A 625 -13.83 -8.78 20.36
N LYS A 626 -12.77 -8.87 21.19
CA LYS A 626 -11.57 -8.04 21.03
C LYS A 626 -10.84 -8.34 19.72
N PHE A 627 -10.66 -9.62 19.38
CA PHE A 627 -10.07 -10.01 18.10
C PHE A 627 -10.90 -9.49 16.92
N ALA A 628 -12.22 -9.67 16.98
CA ALA A 628 -13.15 -9.19 15.98
C ALA A 628 -13.01 -7.69 15.80
N LEU A 629 -12.98 -6.96 16.92
CA LEU A 629 -12.83 -5.53 16.97
C LEU A 629 -11.49 -5.05 16.37
N GLU A 630 -10.38 -5.72 16.68
CA GLU A 630 -9.06 -5.40 16.13
C GLU A 630 -8.96 -5.71 14.62
N LEU A 631 -9.48 -6.85 14.18
CA LEU A 631 -9.56 -7.22 12.77
C LEU A 631 -10.41 -6.22 12.00
N PHE A 632 -11.57 -5.89 12.56
CA PHE A 632 -12.49 -4.92 12.01
C PHE A 632 -11.82 -3.54 11.91
N ALA A 633 -11.16 -3.08 12.96
CA ALA A 633 -10.44 -1.80 12.98
C ALA A 633 -9.34 -1.74 11.90
N SER A 634 -8.59 -2.83 11.72
CA SER A 634 -7.56 -2.91 10.68
C SER A 634 -8.14 -2.86 9.27
N GLN A 635 -9.23 -3.59 8.99
CA GLN A 635 -9.88 -3.56 7.68
C GLN A 635 -10.57 -2.20 7.43
N ALA A 636 -11.23 -1.63 8.45
CA ALA A 636 -11.82 -0.30 8.39
C ALA A 636 -10.77 0.77 8.08
N ALA A 637 -9.58 0.68 8.69
CA ALA A 637 -8.48 1.60 8.41
C ALA A 637 -8.08 1.56 6.93
N SER A 638 -8.02 0.36 6.32
CA SER A 638 -7.74 0.22 4.89
C SER A 638 -8.81 0.87 4.02
N ILE A 639 -10.10 0.59 4.27
CA ILE A 639 -11.20 1.14 3.46
C ILE A 639 -11.28 2.68 3.60
N ILE A 640 -11.05 3.21 4.80
CA ILE A 640 -10.99 4.66 5.05
C ILE A 640 -9.83 5.28 4.27
N ASN A 641 -8.66 4.65 4.29
CA ASN A 641 -7.50 5.09 3.52
C ASN A 641 -7.77 5.07 2.01
N ASP A 642 -8.34 3.98 1.50
CA ASP A 642 -8.68 3.83 0.09
C ASP A 642 -9.72 4.86 -0.36
N SER A 643 -10.73 5.14 0.47
CA SER A 643 -11.70 6.22 0.23
C SER A 643 -11.03 7.59 0.15
N ASN A 644 -10.08 7.88 1.05
CA ASN A 644 -9.32 9.13 1.01
C ASN A 644 -8.44 9.23 -0.24
N ILE A 645 -7.74 8.15 -0.62
CA ILE A 645 -6.94 8.07 -1.84
C ILE A 645 -7.81 8.29 -3.08
N LEU A 646 -8.99 7.68 -3.13
CA LEU A 646 -9.92 7.83 -4.25
C LEU A 646 -10.47 9.25 -4.35
N LYS A 647 -10.82 9.88 -3.23
CA LYS A 647 -11.21 11.30 -3.20
C LYS A 647 -10.10 12.19 -3.73
N GLU A 648 -8.85 11.95 -3.30
CA GLU A 648 -7.69 12.69 -3.79
C GLU A 648 -7.49 12.46 -5.29
N ASN A 649 -7.60 11.23 -5.77
CA ASN A 649 -7.46 10.89 -7.19
C ASN A 649 -8.57 11.48 -8.05
N LYS A 650 -9.82 11.48 -7.57
CA LYS A 650 -10.96 12.13 -8.23
C LYS A 650 -10.74 13.64 -8.32
N PHE A 651 -10.31 14.25 -7.22
CA PHE A 651 -9.93 15.66 -7.22
C PHE A 651 -8.76 15.94 -8.18
N ARG A 652 -7.74 15.08 -8.26
CA ARG A 652 -6.64 15.20 -9.23
C ARG A 652 -7.13 15.11 -10.66
N ALA A 653 -8.06 14.20 -10.96
CA ALA A 653 -8.64 14.05 -12.29
C ALA A 653 -9.46 15.29 -12.68
N ASP A 654 -10.37 15.73 -11.82
CA ASP A 654 -11.19 16.93 -12.02
C ASP A 654 -10.31 18.19 -12.17
N ALA A 655 -9.28 18.33 -11.32
CA ALA A 655 -8.32 19.43 -11.42
C ALA A 655 -7.50 19.36 -12.71
N HIS A 656 -7.16 18.17 -13.20
CA HIS A 656 -6.44 18.01 -14.47
C HIS A 656 -7.29 18.42 -15.67
N GLU A 657 -8.56 18.02 -15.71
CA GLU A 657 -9.51 18.44 -16.74
C GLU A 657 -9.68 19.97 -16.73
N ARG A 658 -9.98 20.56 -15.57
CA ARG A 658 -10.10 22.02 -15.40
C ARG A 658 -8.81 22.75 -15.76
N PHE A 659 -7.64 22.15 -15.49
CA PHE A 659 -6.35 22.70 -15.85
C PHE A 659 -6.14 22.75 -17.37
N VAL A 660 -6.55 21.70 -18.08
CA VAL A 660 -6.51 21.68 -19.55
C VAL A 660 -7.43 22.77 -20.13
N ASP A 661 -8.65 22.91 -19.62
CA ASP A 661 -9.59 23.96 -20.03
C ASP A 661 -9.05 25.37 -19.76
N ALA A 662 -8.52 25.59 -18.55
CA ALA A 662 -7.91 26.86 -18.18
C ALA A 662 -6.68 27.19 -19.05
N SER A 663 -5.82 26.20 -19.32
CA SER A 663 -4.62 26.37 -20.14
C SER A 663 -4.94 26.68 -21.61
N THR A 664 -5.98 26.06 -22.18
CA THR A 664 -6.40 26.31 -23.57
C THR A 664 -7.04 27.70 -23.71
N SER A 665 -7.90 28.09 -22.77
CA SER A 665 -8.51 29.42 -22.74
C SER A 665 -7.45 30.54 -22.60
N ILE A 666 -6.51 30.38 -21.66
CA ILE A 666 -5.41 31.32 -21.44
C ILE A 666 -4.51 31.46 -22.67
N ALA A 667 -4.20 30.37 -23.37
CA ALA A 667 -3.29 30.39 -24.52
C ALA A 667 -3.88 31.09 -25.76
N GLY A 668 -5.22 31.21 -25.82
CA GLY A 668 -5.98 31.72 -26.96
C GLY A 668 -6.52 33.15 -26.82
N LYS A 669 -6.34 33.82 -25.68
CA LYS A 669 -6.81 35.20 -25.47
C LYS A 669 -5.75 36.25 -25.81
N ASP A 670 -6.15 37.23 -26.62
CA ASP A 670 -5.32 38.35 -27.05
C ASP A 670 -5.49 39.61 -26.18
N ASP A 671 -6.34 39.60 -25.16
CA ASP A 671 -6.56 40.75 -24.28
C ASP A 671 -5.96 40.47 -22.90
N ILE A 672 -5.02 41.30 -22.46
CA ILE A 672 -4.33 41.16 -21.17
C ILE A 672 -5.32 41.30 -20.01
N ASP A 673 -6.26 42.23 -20.06
CA ASP A 673 -7.20 42.45 -18.96
C ASP A 673 -8.18 41.29 -18.83
N LEU A 674 -8.65 40.74 -19.97
CA LEU A 674 -9.47 39.53 -19.97
C LEU A 674 -8.69 38.30 -19.51
N LEU A 675 -7.41 38.19 -19.88
CA LEU A 675 -6.52 37.12 -19.43
C LEU A 675 -6.33 37.15 -17.90
N LEU A 676 -6.10 38.33 -17.31
CA LEU A 676 -5.91 38.47 -15.86
C LEU A 676 -7.17 38.05 -15.08
N LYS A 677 -8.35 38.40 -15.61
CA LYS A 677 -9.64 38.03 -15.01
C LYS A 677 -9.86 36.51 -15.03
N ASP A 678 -9.61 35.89 -16.18
CA ASP A 678 -9.66 34.43 -16.34
C ASP A 678 -8.71 33.73 -15.37
N ILE A 679 -7.48 34.24 -15.20
CA ILE A 679 -6.51 33.65 -14.27
C ILE A 679 -7.06 33.63 -12.84
N ALA A 680 -7.71 34.70 -12.39
CA ALA A 680 -8.32 34.74 -11.06
C ALA A 680 -9.47 33.72 -10.96
N GLU A 681 -10.39 33.71 -11.92
CA GLU A 681 -11.53 32.79 -11.96
C GLU A 681 -11.08 31.32 -11.98
N TYR A 682 -10.16 30.96 -12.89
CA TYR A 682 -9.63 29.61 -12.98
C TYR A 682 -8.85 29.21 -11.73
N SER A 683 -8.06 30.11 -11.14
CA SER A 683 -7.36 29.81 -9.87
C SER A 683 -8.35 29.46 -8.77
N CYS A 684 -9.47 30.18 -8.68
CA CYS A 684 -10.54 29.91 -7.72
C CYS A 684 -11.22 28.56 -8.01
N SER A 685 -11.55 28.31 -9.28
CA SER A 685 -12.24 27.10 -9.75
C SER A 685 -11.40 25.82 -9.63
N LEU A 686 -10.08 25.90 -9.87
CA LEU A 686 -9.17 24.75 -9.82
C LEU A 686 -9.11 24.09 -8.44
N VAL A 687 -9.29 24.87 -7.37
CA VAL A 687 -9.24 24.39 -5.99
C VAL A 687 -10.53 24.64 -5.20
N ALA A 688 -11.56 25.21 -5.85
CA ALA A 688 -12.86 25.56 -5.27
C ALA A 688 -12.80 26.45 -4.01
N ALA A 689 -11.88 27.42 -3.99
CA ALA A 689 -11.76 28.39 -2.88
C ALA A 689 -12.94 29.37 -2.84
N ASP A 690 -13.18 30.00 -1.67
CA ASP A 690 -14.19 31.07 -1.50
C ASP A 690 -13.95 32.27 -2.43
N PHE A 691 -12.69 32.75 -2.52
CA PHE A 691 -12.32 33.78 -3.50
C PHE A 691 -10.82 33.75 -3.83
N SER A 692 -10.47 34.38 -4.95
CA SER A 692 -9.10 34.52 -5.42
C SER A 692 -8.82 35.94 -5.91
N TYR A 693 -7.54 36.32 -5.93
CA TYR A 693 -7.11 37.53 -6.61
C TYR A 693 -5.65 37.48 -7.05
N LEU A 694 -5.35 38.29 -8.07
CA LEU A 694 -4.06 38.35 -8.72
C LEU A 694 -3.41 39.72 -8.47
N VAL A 695 -2.17 39.67 -7.98
CA VAL A 695 -1.35 40.87 -7.73
C VAL A 695 -0.15 40.85 -8.66
N THR A 696 0.05 41.88 -9.48
CA THR A 696 1.25 42.02 -10.32
C THR A 696 2.35 42.75 -9.57
N CYS A 697 3.60 42.41 -9.88
CA CYS A 697 4.79 43.00 -9.31
C CYS A 697 5.56 43.79 -10.39
N ASP A 698 5.81 45.08 -10.17
CA ASP A 698 6.63 45.88 -11.09
C ASP A 698 8.14 45.74 -10.81
N ALA A 699 8.98 46.34 -11.66
CA ALA A 699 10.45 46.31 -11.53
C ALA A 699 10.99 46.96 -10.25
N THR A 700 10.14 47.67 -9.48
CA THR A 700 10.46 48.27 -8.18
C THR A 700 9.89 47.47 -7.00
N ASN A 701 9.41 46.24 -7.24
CA ASN A 701 8.68 45.39 -6.30
C ASN A 701 7.38 46.00 -5.76
N LYS A 702 6.76 46.92 -6.50
CA LYS A 702 5.47 47.48 -6.14
C LYS A 702 4.36 46.50 -6.50
N LEU A 703 3.51 46.21 -5.53
CA LEU A 703 2.39 45.28 -5.66
C LEU A 703 1.11 46.02 -6.05
N GLU A 704 0.46 45.57 -7.12
CA GLU A 704 -0.82 46.12 -7.58
C GLU A 704 -1.82 44.99 -7.85
N ALA A 705 -3.00 45.02 -7.22
CA ALA A 705 -4.08 44.09 -7.53
C ALA A 705 -4.69 44.41 -8.90
N LYS A 706 -4.66 43.43 -9.82
CA LYS A 706 -5.14 43.60 -11.20
C LYS A 706 -6.43 42.86 -11.49
N ALA A 707 -6.64 41.70 -10.88
CA ALA A 707 -7.85 40.90 -11.08
C ALA A 707 -8.27 40.22 -9.77
N ALA A 708 -9.56 39.90 -9.65
CA ALA A 708 -10.13 39.18 -8.53
C ALA A 708 -11.36 38.40 -8.97
N PHE A 709 -11.66 37.31 -8.26
CA PHE A 709 -12.86 36.52 -8.45
C PHE A 709 -13.46 36.18 -7.06
N PRO A 710 -14.71 36.57 -6.77
CA PRO A 710 -15.63 37.36 -7.62
C PRO A 710 -15.13 38.79 -7.90
N GLU A 711 -15.57 39.43 -9.00
CA GLU A 711 -14.97 40.68 -9.50
C GLU A 711 -15.25 41.93 -8.63
N ASP A 712 -16.32 41.91 -7.85
CA ASP A 712 -16.77 42.99 -6.96
C ASP A 712 -15.78 43.30 -5.82
N ILE A 713 -14.92 42.33 -5.46
CA ILE A 713 -13.91 42.52 -4.41
C ILE A 713 -12.68 43.31 -4.88
N LEU A 714 -12.46 43.46 -6.21
CA LEU A 714 -11.24 44.06 -6.76
C LEU A 714 -11.03 45.52 -6.34
N ASN A 715 -12.08 46.34 -6.32
CA ASN A 715 -11.98 47.75 -5.94
C ASN A 715 -11.65 47.89 -4.44
N HIS A 716 -12.26 47.06 -3.59
CA HIS A 716 -11.97 47.01 -2.16
C HIS A 716 -10.52 46.56 -1.89
N LEU A 717 -10.01 45.60 -2.68
CA LEU A 717 -8.61 45.16 -2.60
C LEU A 717 -7.63 46.27 -2.97
N LYS A 718 -7.89 47.02 -4.06
CA LYS A 718 -7.03 48.14 -4.50
C LYS A 718 -6.92 49.23 -3.42
N ASP A 719 -8.01 49.57 -2.75
CA ASP A 719 -8.03 50.57 -1.68
C ASP A 719 -7.33 50.07 -0.40
N LYS A 720 -7.58 48.81 0.00
CA LYS A 720 -6.90 48.22 1.17
C LYS A 720 -5.39 48.08 0.97
N LEU A 721 -4.94 47.60 -0.19
CA LEU A 721 -3.51 47.44 -0.50
C LEU A 721 -2.78 48.79 -0.52
N LYS A 722 -3.37 49.83 -1.14
CA LYS A 722 -2.80 51.19 -1.12
C LYS A 722 -2.68 51.74 0.30
N ASN A 723 -3.68 51.53 1.15
CA ASN A 723 -3.70 52.10 2.51
C ASN A 723 -2.77 51.36 3.49
N ASN A 724 -2.65 50.02 3.40
CA ASN A 724 -1.88 49.21 4.35
C ASN A 724 -0.38 49.21 4.07
N ILE A 725 0.05 49.22 2.79
CA ILE A 725 1.47 49.35 2.42
C ILE A 725 2.03 50.71 2.88
N SER A 726 1.16 51.74 2.94
CA SER A 726 1.54 53.11 3.29
C SER A 726 1.54 53.43 4.80
N LYS A 727 0.79 52.68 5.64
CA LYS A 727 0.59 53.01 7.07
C LYS A 727 1.27 52.09 8.08
N GLU A 728 1.43 50.79 7.78
CA GLU A 728 1.88 49.80 8.78
C GLU A 728 3.20 49.10 8.44
N ASN A 729 3.83 49.41 7.30
CA ASN A 729 5.07 48.78 6.81
C ASN A 729 5.02 47.23 6.77
N LYS A 730 3.81 46.65 6.70
CA LYS A 730 3.58 45.21 6.55
C LYS A 730 3.57 44.85 5.07
N ILE A 731 4.39 43.86 4.71
CA ILE A 731 4.54 43.40 3.32
C ILE A 731 3.36 42.48 2.91
N GLY A 732 2.62 41.89 3.87
CA GLY A 732 1.54 40.95 3.59
C GLY A 732 2.04 39.51 3.41
N ILE A 733 1.16 38.51 3.51
CA ILE A 733 1.49 37.10 3.13
C ILE A 733 1.90 37.03 1.65
N ILE A 734 1.23 37.83 0.82
CA ILE A 734 1.57 38.00 -0.60
C ILE A 734 2.99 38.54 -0.75
N GLY A 735 3.36 39.57 0.02
CA GLY A 735 4.71 40.12 0.00
C GLY A 735 5.77 39.17 0.52
N LEU A 736 5.44 38.34 1.53
CA LEU A 736 6.32 37.25 1.96
C LEU A 736 6.53 36.23 0.84
N ALA A 737 5.50 35.87 0.07
CA ALA A 737 5.62 34.96 -1.05
C ALA A 737 6.51 35.56 -2.17
N VAL A 738 6.42 36.87 -2.42
CA VAL A 738 7.33 37.58 -3.34
C VAL A 738 8.77 37.56 -2.81
N GLN A 739 8.97 37.87 -1.52
CA GLN A 739 10.30 37.94 -0.92
C GLN A 739 11.00 36.58 -0.86
N LYS A 740 10.26 35.53 -0.48
CA LYS A 740 10.79 34.16 -0.36
C LYS A 740 10.87 33.45 -1.71
N GLN A 741 10.14 33.92 -2.73
CA GLN A 741 9.97 33.24 -4.02
C GLN A 741 9.41 31.81 -3.85
N GLU A 742 8.61 31.61 -2.80
CA GLU A 742 8.04 30.34 -2.40
C GLU A 742 6.55 30.52 -2.10
N SER A 743 5.76 29.47 -2.36
CA SER A 743 4.35 29.45 -2.00
C SER A 743 4.18 29.35 -0.49
N ILE A 744 3.17 30.04 0.04
CA ILE A 744 2.87 30.07 1.48
C ILE A 744 1.45 29.56 1.71
N ILE A 745 1.31 28.52 2.52
CA ILE A 745 0.02 28.03 3.03
C ILE A 745 -0.14 28.50 4.48
N ILE A 746 -1.29 29.09 4.78
CA ILE A 746 -1.78 29.34 6.14
C ILE A 746 -2.98 28.46 6.38
N ASN A 747 -2.82 27.51 7.29
CA ASN A 747 -3.86 26.54 7.61
C ASN A 747 -4.99 27.15 8.46
N ASP A 748 -4.68 27.90 9.51
CA ASP A 748 -5.69 28.64 10.28
C ASP A 748 -5.12 29.96 10.82
N ILE A 749 -5.66 31.08 10.33
CA ILE A 749 -5.26 32.43 10.74
C ILE A 749 -5.44 32.63 12.25
N ASN A 750 -6.47 32.03 12.86
CA ASN A 750 -6.69 32.15 14.30
C ASN A 750 -5.62 31.41 15.11
N GLU A 751 -5.17 30.24 14.65
CA GLU A 751 -4.09 29.51 15.31
C GLU A 751 -2.76 30.26 15.16
N GLU A 752 -2.47 30.81 13.98
CA GLU A 752 -1.29 31.65 13.75
C GLU A 752 -1.29 32.89 14.68
N LYS A 753 -2.48 33.47 14.90
CA LYS A 753 -2.70 34.59 15.83
C LYS A 753 -2.42 34.21 17.29
N GLU A 754 -2.94 33.07 17.74
CA GLU A 754 -2.67 32.55 19.08
C GLU A 754 -1.19 32.25 19.30
N LYS A 755 -0.53 31.64 18.31
CA LYS A 755 0.91 31.32 18.31
C LYS A 755 1.79 32.57 18.16
N LYS A 756 1.23 33.74 17.82
CA LYS A 756 1.95 34.98 17.50
C LYS A 756 3.06 34.77 16.46
N SER A 757 2.76 33.96 15.45
CA SER A 757 3.74 33.54 14.43
C SER A 757 4.20 34.70 13.53
N GLU A 758 5.26 34.46 12.77
CA GLU A 758 5.74 35.41 11.74
C GLU A 758 4.70 35.64 10.64
N ASN A 759 3.96 34.58 10.26
CA ASN A 759 2.88 34.66 9.30
C ASN A 759 1.76 35.58 9.81
N TRP A 760 1.34 35.43 11.07
CA TRP A 760 0.34 36.32 11.67
C TRP A 760 0.80 37.78 11.71
N ARG A 761 2.06 38.05 12.05
CA ARG A 761 2.60 39.42 12.07
C ARG A 761 2.57 40.10 10.70
N SER A 762 2.70 39.29 9.64
CA SER A 762 2.70 39.74 8.26
C SER A 762 1.32 39.68 7.60
N TYR A 763 0.33 39.05 8.24
CA TYR A 763 -1.02 38.91 7.71
C TYR A 763 -1.74 40.26 7.58
N ILE A 764 -2.46 40.44 6.48
CA ILE A 764 -3.28 41.62 6.21
C ILE A 764 -4.73 41.13 6.08
N GLU A 765 -5.57 41.49 7.06
CA GLU A 765 -6.96 41.07 7.10
C GLU A 765 -7.76 41.72 5.96
N PHE A 766 -8.16 40.93 4.96
CA PHE A 766 -9.07 41.36 3.91
C PHE A 766 -10.53 41.12 4.29
N LYS A 767 -10.89 39.87 4.59
CA LYS A 767 -12.22 39.45 5.03
C LYS A 767 -12.11 38.81 6.42
N LYS A 768 -12.97 39.22 7.37
CA LYS A 768 -12.94 38.70 8.75
C LYS A 768 -13.25 37.21 8.86
N SER A 769 -13.95 36.65 7.88
CA SER A 769 -14.28 35.23 7.85
C SER A 769 -13.14 34.38 7.31
N THR A 770 -12.09 34.94 6.71
CA THR A 770 -10.98 34.15 6.20
C THR A 770 -10.35 33.35 7.34
N ARG A 771 -10.24 32.04 7.14
CA ARG A 771 -9.57 31.13 8.07
C ARG A 771 -8.33 30.54 7.47
N SER A 772 -8.27 30.31 6.16
CA SER A 772 -7.07 29.79 5.50
C SER A 772 -6.69 30.60 4.26
N GLN A 773 -5.42 30.54 3.88
CA GLN A 773 -4.87 31.30 2.75
C GLN A 773 -3.77 30.50 2.03
N LEU A 774 -3.75 30.58 0.70
CA LEU A 774 -2.69 30.06 -0.16
C LEU A 774 -2.20 31.18 -1.09
N SER A 775 -0.92 31.55 -0.96
CA SER A 775 -0.28 32.55 -1.83
C SER A 775 0.81 31.87 -2.67
N VAL A 776 0.70 31.95 -4.00
CA VAL A 776 1.62 31.29 -4.95
C VAL A 776 2.25 32.34 -5.89
N PRO A 777 3.59 32.50 -5.90
CA PRO A 777 4.24 33.43 -6.79
C PRO A 777 4.25 32.94 -8.24
N ILE A 778 4.07 33.85 -9.18
CA ILE A 778 4.20 33.62 -10.62
C ILE A 778 5.64 33.98 -11.00
N LEU A 779 6.41 32.96 -11.37
CA LEU A 779 7.85 33.07 -11.62
C LEU A 779 8.15 32.95 -13.11
N ARG A 780 9.00 33.86 -13.62
CA ARG A 780 9.65 33.71 -14.93
C ARG A 780 10.75 32.64 -14.87
N LYS A 781 11.28 32.26 -16.05
CA LYS A 781 12.40 31.31 -16.16
C LYS A 781 13.64 31.75 -15.39
N ASP A 782 13.87 33.04 -15.25
CA ASP A 782 14.99 33.64 -14.51
C ASP A 782 14.70 33.84 -13.00
N LYS A 783 13.61 33.25 -12.49
CA LYS A 783 13.11 33.40 -11.10
C LYS A 783 12.66 34.80 -10.71
N THR A 784 12.48 35.71 -11.66
CA THR A 784 11.85 37.01 -11.36
C THR A 784 10.35 36.82 -11.12
N VAL A 785 9.82 37.47 -10.09
CA VAL A 785 8.39 37.41 -9.73
C VAL A 785 7.64 38.44 -10.56
N ILE A 786 6.69 37.99 -11.39
CA ILE A 786 5.82 38.88 -12.18
C ILE A 786 4.50 39.17 -11.48
N GLY A 787 4.11 38.33 -10.52
CA GLY A 787 2.91 38.50 -9.73
C GLY A 787 2.71 37.37 -8.72
N VAL A 788 1.59 37.38 -8.02
CA VAL A 788 1.18 36.37 -7.04
C VAL A 788 -0.30 36.06 -7.25
N ILE A 789 -0.62 34.76 -7.29
CA ILE A 789 -1.98 34.23 -7.20
C ILE A 789 -2.28 34.02 -5.72
N ASN A 790 -3.29 34.71 -5.19
CA ASN A 790 -3.73 34.56 -3.81
C ASN A 790 -5.12 33.95 -3.74
N LEU A 791 -5.29 32.96 -2.87
CA LEU A 791 -6.53 32.23 -2.63
C LEU A 791 -6.84 32.26 -1.14
N GLU A 792 -8.10 32.50 -0.78
CA GLU A 792 -8.56 32.58 0.60
C GLU A 792 -9.86 31.80 0.78
N ASP A 793 -10.03 31.19 1.95
CA ASP A 793 -11.23 30.41 2.29
C ASP A 793 -11.67 30.65 3.74
N ASP A 794 -12.98 30.53 4.00
CA ASP A 794 -13.56 30.70 5.32
C ASP A 794 -13.47 29.44 6.20
N LYS A 795 -13.05 28.31 5.62
CA LYS A 795 -12.74 27.08 6.35
C LYS A 795 -11.27 27.03 6.74
N PRO A 796 -10.95 26.67 7.99
CA PRO A 796 -9.57 26.36 8.37
C PRO A 796 -9.13 25.05 7.67
N TYR A 797 -7.84 24.92 7.39
CA TYR A 797 -7.21 23.77 6.73
C TYR A 797 -7.78 23.43 5.35
N PHE A 798 -8.40 24.39 4.67
CA PHE A 798 -8.95 24.19 3.33
C PHE A 798 -7.87 23.88 2.29
N PHE A 799 -6.75 24.62 2.34
CA PHE A 799 -5.65 24.44 1.39
C PHE A 799 -4.74 23.28 1.77
N THR A 800 -4.63 22.29 0.89
CA THR A 800 -3.72 21.15 1.04
C THR A 800 -2.44 21.37 0.22
N LYS A 801 -1.41 20.54 0.46
CA LYS A 801 -0.19 20.52 -0.37
C LYS A 801 -0.48 20.21 -1.84
N LEU A 802 -1.51 19.41 -2.10
CA LEU A 802 -1.99 19.13 -3.45
C LEU A 802 -2.58 20.39 -4.11
N HIS A 803 -3.38 21.19 -3.37
CA HIS A 803 -3.89 22.47 -3.87
C HIS A 803 -2.75 23.41 -4.25
N GLN A 804 -1.72 23.52 -3.39
CA GLN A 804 -0.52 24.29 -3.69
C GLN A 804 0.17 23.82 -4.98
N GLN A 805 0.40 22.51 -5.15
CA GLN A 805 1.07 21.96 -6.34
C GLN A 805 0.28 22.27 -7.63
N ILE A 806 -1.05 22.14 -7.60
CA ILE A 806 -1.91 22.45 -8.75
C ILE A 806 -1.79 23.93 -9.12
N ILE A 807 -1.87 24.83 -8.14
CA ILE A 807 -1.78 26.27 -8.39
C ILE A 807 -0.37 26.69 -8.79
N GLU A 808 0.69 26.07 -8.27
CA GLU A 808 2.07 26.27 -8.74
C GLU A 808 2.24 25.84 -10.20
N HIS A 809 1.62 24.73 -10.61
CA HIS A 809 1.63 24.29 -12.00
C HIS A 809 0.88 25.28 -12.89
N PHE A 810 -0.23 25.81 -12.41
CA PHE A 810 -1.02 26.82 -13.11
C PHE A 810 -0.25 28.14 -13.23
N ALA A 811 0.37 28.61 -12.16
CA ALA A 811 1.22 29.80 -12.14
C ALA A 811 2.36 29.71 -13.18
N ARG A 812 2.94 28.53 -13.40
CA ARG A 812 3.93 28.33 -14.47
C ARG A 812 3.36 28.51 -15.87
N GLN A 813 2.14 28.05 -16.15
CA GLN A 813 1.48 28.28 -17.44
C GLN A 813 1.11 29.75 -17.64
N VAL A 814 0.64 30.39 -16.57
CA VAL A 814 0.36 31.83 -16.54
C VAL A 814 1.63 32.62 -16.92
N ALA A 815 2.78 32.29 -16.34
CA ALA A 815 4.05 32.93 -16.68
C ALA A 815 4.42 32.80 -18.17
N ILE A 816 4.14 31.64 -18.79
CA ILE A 816 4.37 31.42 -20.22
C ILE A 816 3.44 32.29 -21.07
N ALA A 817 2.16 32.39 -20.70
CA ALA A 817 1.19 33.22 -21.40
C ALA A 817 1.56 34.71 -21.36
N PHE A 818 1.97 35.23 -20.19
CA PHE A 818 2.49 36.59 -20.06
C PHE A 818 3.70 36.84 -20.96
N HIS A 819 4.67 35.91 -20.99
CA HIS A 819 5.85 36.03 -21.84
C HIS A 819 5.50 36.00 -23.33
N LYS A 820 4.58 35.12 -23.75
CA LYS A 820 4.09 35.06 -25.14
C LYS A 820 3.46 36.39 -25.54
N ARG A 821 2.68 37.01 -24.65
CA ARG A 821 2.03 38.29 -24.94
C ARG A 821 3.00 39.44 -25.09
N GLU A 822 3.95 39.58 -24.16
CA GLU A 822 5.03 40.58 -24.28
C GLU A 822 5.81 40.43 -25.61
N TYR A 823 5.95 39.20 -26.10
CA TYR A 823 6.61 38.92 -27.38
C TYR A 823 5.75 39.26 -28.61
N ILE A 824 4.46 38.92 -28.60
CA ILE A 824 3.52 39.26 -29.69
C ILE A 824 3.33 40.77 -29.83
N ASP A 825 3.20 41.50 -28.71
CA ASP A 825 3.03 42.96 -28.73
C ASP A 825 4.26 43.65 -29.36
N ARG A 826 5.47 43.12 -29.12
CA ARG A 826 6.71 43.59 -29.79
C ARG A 826 6.70 43.32 -31.30
N ILE A 827 6.28 42.13 -31.74
CA ILE A 827 6.23 41.77 -33.18
C ILE A 827 5.18 42.59 -33.93
N THR A 828 3.99 42.78 -33.36
CA THR A 828 2.91 43.54 -33.99
C THR A 828 3.30 45.00 -34.21
N ASN A 829 3.99 45.62 -33.25
CA ASN A 829 4.56 46.96 -33.43
C ASN A 829 5.57 47.03 -34.58
N ASN A 830 6.43 46.02 -34.73
CA ASN A 830 7.40 45.96 -35.82
C ASN A 830 6.75 45.76 -37.20
N ASN A 831 5.70 44.94 -37.30
CA ASN A 831 4.98 44.68 -38.55
C ASN A 831 4.14 45.87 -39.04
N TYR A 832 3.61 46.67 -38.12
CA TYR A 832 2.93 47.93 -38.46
C TYR A 832 3.90 48.90 -39.17
N LEU A 833 5.15 48.97 -38.70
CA LEU A 833 6.23 49.75 -39.31
C LEU A 833 6.60 49.25 -40.72
N LEU A 834 6.66 47.91 -40.90
CA LEU A 834 7.03 47.26 -42.17
C LEU A 834 5.94 47.40 -43.25
N THR A 835 4.66 47.37 -42.87
CA THR A 835 3.54 47.48 -43.82
C THR A 835 3.43 48.91 -44.37
N GLY A 836 3.71 49.92 -43.55
CA GLY A 836 3.85 51.31 -44.01
C GLY A 836 4.96 51.50 -45.05
N LEU A 837 6.04 50.70 -44.97
CA LEU A 837 7.16 50.76 -45.90
C LEU A 837 6.91 50.03 -47.24
N HIS A 838 6.24 48.87 -47.20
CA HIS A 838 5.89 48.12 -48.42
C HIS A 838 4.95 48.88 -49.36
N GLN A 839 4.02 49.65 -48.80
CA GLN A 839 3.04 50.41 -49.57
C GLN A 839 3.67 51.58 -50.33
N SER A 840 4.80 52.12 -49.85
CA SER A 840 5.58 53.14 -50.57
C SER A 840 6.46 52.55 -51.68
N LEU A 841 7.00 51.34 -51.50
CA LEU A 841 7.88 50.67 -52.48
C LEU A 841 7.14 50.22 -53.75
N SER A 842 5.87 49.82 -53.64
CA SER A 842 5.05 49.42 -54.80
C SER A 842 4.78 50.56 -55.78
N ASN A 843 4.82 51.82 -55.33
CA ASN A 843 4.56 52.99 -56.19
C ASN A 843 5.79 53.43 -57.01
N ILE A 844 6.96 52.82 -56.78
CA ILE A 844 8.26 53.27 -57.32
C ILE A 844 8.71 52.41 -58.52
N MET A 845 8.14 51.22 -58.73
CA MET A 845 8.57 50.29 -59.78
C MET A 845 8.16 50.69 -61.22
N SER A 846 7.55 51.87 -61.44
CA SER A 846 7.08 52.32 -62.75
C SER A 846 7.96 53.38 -63.47
N GLU A 847 9.15 53.73 -62.96
CA GLU A 847 10.04 54.73 -63.59
C GLU A 847 11.55 54.36 -63.63
N SER A 848 12.33 55.07 -64.47
CA SER A 848 13.74 54.78 -64.85
C SER A 848 14.73 54.65 -63.69
N SER A 849 15.84 53.93 -63.90
CA SER A 849 16.91 53.67 -62.90
C SER A 849 17.49 54.92 -62.22
N LYS A 850 17.41 56.09 -62.88
CA LYS A 850 17.84 57.39 -62.33
C LYS A 850 16.83 57.98 -61.33
N SER A 851 15.52 57.76 -61.50
CA SER A 851 14.44 58.30 -60.65
C SER A 851 14.46 57.66 -59.25
N ILE A 852 14.74 56.36 -59.18
CA ILE A 852 14.81 55.57 -57.94
C ILE A 852 15.84 56.15 -56.95
N LEU A 853 17.04 56.50 -57.43
CA LEU A 853 18.09 57.03 -56.55
C LEU A 853 17.74 58.41 -55.98
N TYR A 854 17.09 59.30 -56.76
CA TYR A 854 16.66 60.60 -56.27
C TYR A 854 15.54 60.48 -55.22
N GLN A 855 14.58 59.57 -55.42
CA GLN A 855 13.49 59.33 -54.46
C GLN A 855 14.00 58.68 -53.17
N VAL A 856 14.90 57.71 -53.27
CA VAL A 856 15.55 57.07 -52.11
C VAL A 856 16.27 58.11 -51.25
N VAL A 857 17.03 59.02 -51.86
CA VAL A 857 17.71 60.10 -51.16
C VAL A 857 16.72 61.03 -50.45
N SER A 858 15.63 61.41 -51.13
CA SER A 858 14.59 62.26 -50.55
C SER A 858 13.86 61.60 -49.38
N MET A 859 13.42 60.35 -49.54
CA MET A 859 12.67 59.60 -48.53
C MET A 859 13.53 59.25 -47.32
N THR A 860 14.78 58.86 -47.54
CA THR A 860 15.72 58.58 -46.43
C THR A 860 15.97 59.84 -45.61
N ARG A 861 16.11 61.00 -46.29
CA ARG A 861 16.29 62.29 -45.64
C ARG A 861 15.10 62.66 -44.74
N GLU A 862 13.87 62.49 -45.24
CA GLU A 862 12.65 62.78 -44.48
C GLU A 862 12.39 61.80 -43.34
N THR A 863 12.49 60.49 -43.61
CA THR A 863 12.15 59.42 -42.65
C THR A 863 13.09 59.42 -41.44
N LEU A 864 14.39 59.66 -41.69
CA LEU A 864 15.41 59.64 -40.64
C LEU A 864 15.73 61.04 -40.08
N GLY A 865 15.03 62.08 -40.55
CA GLY A 865 15.31 63.47 -40.15
C GLY A 865 16.74 63.93 -40.47
N ALA A 866 17.37 63.34 -41.49
CA ALA A 866 18.73 63.66 -41.87
C ALA A 866 18.80 65.05 -42.53
N LYS A 867 19.90 65.76 -42.30
CA LYS A 867 20.16 67.06 -42.93
C LYS A 867 20.49 66.88 -44.41
N GLU A 868 21.37 65.92 -44.71
CA GLU A 868 21.79 65.60 -46.08
C GLU A 868 22.00 64.09 -46.23
N VAL A 869 21.69 63.55 -47.41
CA VAL A 869 21.86 62.13 -47.75
C VAL A 869 22.49 62.05 -49.13
N PHE A 870 23.52 61.21 -49.28
CA PHE A 870 24.20 60.99 -50.57
C PHE A 870 24.31 59.51 -50.88
N VAL A 871 24.16 59.16 -52.15
CA VAL A 871 24.37 57.80 -52.63
C VAL A 871 25.45 57.82 -53.71
N ILE A 872 26.43 56.93 -53.56
CA ILE A 872 27.54 56.75 -54.51
C ILE A 872 27.47 55.32 -55.04
N ILE A 873 27.31 55.17 -56.36
CA ILE A 873 27.28 53.87 -57.03
C ILE A 873 28.70 53.51 -57.51
N CYS A 874 29.09 52.25 -57.32
CA CYS A 874 30.40 51.72 -57.68
C CYS A 874 30.26 50.60 -58.72
N LYS A 875 31.09 50.60 -59.77
CA LYS A 875 31.10 49.55 -60.81
C LYS A 875 32.51 48.94 -60.92
N ASN A 876 32.64 47.63 -60.77
CA ASN A 876 33.92 46.90 -60.84
C ASN A 876 35.03 47.43 -59.90
N GLY A 877 34.68 47.78 -58.65
CA GLY A 877 35.64 48.27 -57.66
C GLY A 877 36.24 49.65 -57.96
N LYS A 878 35.67 50.38 -58.93
CA LYS A 878 36.02 51.76 -59.27
C LYS A 878 34.76 52.62 -59.30
N TYR A 879 34.93 53.93 -59.09
CA TYR A 879 33.84 54.88 -59.28
C TYR A 879 33.39 54.90 -60.73
N ASP A 880 32.08 54.80 -60.94
CA ASP A 880 31.51 55.05 -62.24
C ASP A 880 31.42 56.56 -62.47
N ASN A 881 32.32 57.11 -63.29
CA ASN A 881 32.32 58.53 -63.66
C ASN A 881 31.24 58.87 -64.71
N THR A 882 30.51 57.88 -65.22
CA THR A 882 29.51 58.07 -66.28
C THR A 882 28.06 58.10 -65.78
N THR A 883 27.81 57.71 -64.53
CA THR A 883 26.53 57.91 -63.84
C THR A 883 26.61 59.15 -62.95
N ASN A 884 25.73 60.13 -63.16
CA ASN A 884 25.68 61.38 -62.38
C ASN A 884 25.67 61.09 -60.88
N LYS A 885 26.75 61.46 -60.17
CA LYS A 885 26.80 61.58 -58.72
C LYS A 885 25.65 62.49 -58.28
N ILE A 886 24.72 61.99 -57.46
CA ILE A 886 23.71 62.85 -56.82
C ILE A 886 24.37 63.50 -55.61
N ILE A 887 25.20 64.50 -55.88
CA ILE A 887 25.72 65.43 -54.88
C ILE A 887 24.96 66.74 -55.15
N PRO A 888 24.12 67.24 -54.22
CA PRO A 888 23.57 68.58 -54.34
C PRO A 888 24.73 69.60 -54.37
N GLU A 889 24.70 70.54 -55.31
CA GLU A 889 25.74 71.58 -55.51
C GLU A 889 26.03 72.46 -54.28
N ARG A 890 25.26 72.34 -53.20
CA ARG A 890 25.37 73.15 -51.97
C ARG A 890 26.11 72.49 -50.81
N CYS A 891 26.61 71.27 -50.99
CA CYS A 891 27.36 70.60 -49.94
C CYS A 891 28.84 71.01 -50.03
N GLY A 892 29.31 71.86 -49.12
CA GLY A 892 30.69 72.38 -49.08
C GLY A 892 31.77 71.37 -48.70
N ILE A 893 31.56 70.07 -48.96
CA ILE A 893 32.49 68.98 -48.64
C ILE A 893 33.44 68.74 -49.83
N GLY A 894 34.72 68.53 -49.57
CA GLY A 894 35.70 68.14 -50.59
C GLY A 894 35.27 66.86 -51.31
N LYS A 895 35.15 66.91 -52.64
CA LYS A 895 34.74 65.76 -53.45
C LYS A 895 35.74 64.59 -53.36
N GLU A 896 37.03 64.91 -53.31
CA GLU A 896 38.11 63.93 -53.15
C GLU A 896 38.06 63.24 -51.78
N PHE A 897 37.61 63.97 -50.75
CA PHE A 897 37.49 63.49 -49.38
C PHE A 897 36.42 62.40 -49.21
N LEU A 898 35.20 62.63 -49.70
CA LEU A 898 34.12 61.62 -49.61
C LEU A 898 34.43 60.35 -50.43
N GLU A 899 35.21 60.48 -51.50
CA GLU A 899 35.63 59.37 -52.35
C GLU A 899 36.66 58.48 -51.65
N GLU A 900 37.67 59.02 -50.98
CA GLU A 900 38.68 58.17 -50.29
C GLU A 900 38.05 57.27 -49.21
N PHE A 901 37.18 57.82 -48.36
CA PHE A 901 36.56 57.08 -47.25
C PHE A 901 35.46 56.11 -47.70
N SER A 902 34.76 56.43 -48.78
CA SER A 902 33.75 55.52 -49.33
C SER A 902 34.42 54.25 -49.87
N LEU A 903 35.61 54.33 -50.47
CA LEU A 903 36.32 53.14 -50.94
C LEU A 903 36.72 52.17 -49.82
N ASP A 904 37.04 52.66 -48.62
CA ASP A 904 37.37 51.81 -47.46
C ASP A 904 36.16 50.99 -46.99
N VAL A 905 34.99 51.62 -46.82
CA VAL A 905 33.74 50.93 -46.46
C VAL A 905 33.27 49.99 -47.58
N TYR A 906 33.55 50.33 -48.84
CA TYR A 906 33.19 49.51 -50.00
C TYR A 906 34.07 48.25 -50.13
N ASN A 907 35.39 48.36 -49.97
CA ASN A 907 36.35 47.29 -50.26
C ASN A 907 36.59 46.29 -49.11
N ASN A 908 36.19 46.60 -47.89
CA ASN A 908 36.41 45.72 -46.74
C ASN A 908 35.49 44.47 -46.78
N ASN A 909 36.07 43.26 -46.74
CA ASN A 909 35.39 41.97 -46.99
C ASN A 909 35.09 41.13 -45.73
N ASP A 910 35.17 41.71 -44.52
CA ASP A 910 34.77 41.00 -43.30
C ASP A 910 33.26 40.68 -43.27
N VAL A 911 32.90 39.55 -42.65
CA VAL A 911 31.54 38.95 -42.61
C VAL A 911 30.49 39.83 -41.91
N ASP A 912 30.89 40.94 -41.27
CA ASP A 912 30.00 42.01 -40.84
C ASP A 912 30.49 43.36 -41.40
N PRO A 913 29.86 43.91 -42.46
CA PRO A 913 30.30 45.17 -43.03
C PRO A 913 30.02 46.30 -42.04
N ARG A 914 31.07 46.81 -41.39
CA ARG A 914 30.98 47.78 -40.29
C ARG A 914 30.31 49.06 -40.77
N MET A 915 29.10 49.31 -40.27
CA MET A 915 28.50 50.64 -40.20
C MET A 915 29.51 51.57 -39.53
N LYS A 916 29.99 52.61 -40.23
CA LYS A 916 30.92 53.58 -39.65
C LYS A 916 30.18 54.87 -39.32
N PHE A 917 30.17 55.19 -38.03
CA PHE A 917 29.63 56.43 -37.49
C PHE A 917 30.77 57.40 -37.19
N TYR A 918 30.66 58.61 -37.70
CA TYR A 918 31.63 59.68 -37.51
C TYR A 918 30.95 60.80 -36.72
N SER A 919 31.55 61.20 -35.60
CA SER A 919 31.01 62.26 -34.74
C SER A 919 32.09 63.26 -34.32
N GLU A 920 31.68 64.52 -34.14
CA GLU A 920 32.53 65.64 -33.70
C GLU A 920 33.14 65.41 -32.29
N ARG A 921 32.57 64.53 -31.45
CA ARG A 921 32.94 64.41 -30.02
C ARG A 921 33.73 63.17 -29.61
N ASP A 922 34.11 62.27 -30.54
CA ASP A 922 35.01 61.15 -30.23
C ASP A 922 36.44 61.67 -30.00
N ARG A 923 36.66 62.29 -28.83
CA ARG A 923 37.92 62.96 -28.44
C ARG A 923 38.99 62.03 -27.87
N ASN A 924 38.73 60.73 -27.70
CA ASN A 924 39.48 59.92 -26.73
C ASN A 924 39.93 58.51 -27.14
N LEU A 925 39.92 58.12 -28.41
CA LEU A 925 40.48 56.81 -28.83
C LEU A 925 41.19 56.94 -30.18
N ASP A 926 42.40 57.48 -30.14
CA ASP A 926 43.62 56.89 -30.72
C ASP A 926 44.67 57.99 -30.93
N GLN A 927 45.72 57.93 -30.10
CA GLN A 927 46.94 58.70 -30.29
C GLN A 927 47.76 58.06 -31.41
N ASP A 928 47.39 58.29 -32.67
CA ASP A 928 48.40 58.25 -33.72
C ASP A 928 48.12 59.20 -34.88
N LYS A 929 49.22 59.84 -35.28
CA LYS A 929 49.42 61.04 -36.10
C LYS A 929 48.61 61.21 -37.39
N ASN A 930 48.39 62.50 -37.67
CA ASN A 930 48.16 63.15 -38.97
C ASN A 930 46.89 62.76 -39.72
N ASP A 931 45.81 63.50 -39.48
CA ASP A 931 44.74 63.56 -40.46
C ASP A 931 44.27 65.00 -40.66
N SER A 932 44.55 65.56 -41.83
CA SER A 932 43.87 66.75 -42.37
C SER A 932 42.34 66.61 -42.39
N ASN A 933 41.87 65.38 -42.19
CA ASN A 933 40.54 64.83 -42.41
C ASN A 933 39.57 65.12 -41.25
N GLN A 934 40.03 65.10 -40.00
CA GLN A 934 39.19 65.41 -38.84
C GLN A 934 38.78 66.90 -38.81
N LYS A 935 39.65 67.78 -39.32
CA LYS A 935 39.39 69.22 -39.47
C LYS A 935 38.34 69.56 -40.53
N GLU A 936 38.09 68.71 -41.52
CA GLU A 936 37.01 68.93 -42.51
C GLU A 936 35.64 68.63 -41.90
N PHE A 937 35.48 67.53 -41.16
CA PHE A 937 34.23 67.22 -40.43
C PHE A 937 33.94 68.25 -39.32
N GLU A 938 34.97 68.74 -38.62
CA GLU A 938 34.87 69.83 -37.62
C GLU A 938 34.33 71.15 -38.21
N LYS A 939 34.64 71.48 -39.47
CA LYS A 939 34.10 72.69 -40.12
C LYS A 939 32.60 72.61 -40.45
N LEU A 940 32.04 71.40 -40.49
CA LEU A 940 30.67 71.15 -40.96
C LEU A 940 29.65 71.02 -39.81
N GLY A 941 30.10 70.58 -38.61
CA GLY A 941 29.25 70.44 -37.42
C GLY A 941 28.12 69.41 -37.56
N LEU A 942 28.39 68.27 -38.22
CA LEU A 942 27.40 67.21 -38.51
C LEU A 942 27.96 65.83 -38.13
N ASP A 943 27.10 64.97 -37.58
CA ASP A 943 27.39 63.54 -37.38
C ASP A 943 27.02 62.77 -38.66
N GLY A 944 27.91 61.89 -39.13
CA GLY A 944 27.78 61.19 -40.40
C GLY A 944 27.74 59.67 -40.24
N LEU A 945 26.75 59.03 -40.87
CA LEU A 945 26.60 57.58 -40.95
C LEU A 945 26.88 57.09 -42.36
N CYS A 946 27.84 56.17 -42.51
CA CYS A 946 28.22 55.57 -43.79
C CYS A 946 27.89 54.08 -43.81
N LEU A 947 27.09 53.67 -44.80
CA LEU A 947 26.56 52.31 -44.93
C LEU A 947 26.71 51.77 -46.36
N PRO A 948 27.08 50.49 -46.56
CA PRO A 948 27.15 49.90 -47.89
C PRO A 948 25.77 49.51 -48.41
N LEU A 949 25.52 49.80 -49.68
CA LEU A 949 24.32 49.41 -50.42
C LEU A 949 24.57 48.05 -51.09
N SER A 950 24.01 46.97 -50.53
CA SER A 950 24.33 45.59 -50.96
C SER A 950 23.08 44.78 -51.32
N SER A 951 23.11 44.13 -52.49
CA SER A 951 22.07 43.16 -52.90
C SER A 951 22.53 41.75 -52.49
N GLY A 952 22.39 41.42 -51.21
CA GLY A 952 22.86 40.17 -50.62
C GLY A 952 24.31 40.23 -50.08
N LEU A 953 24.76 39.15 -49.45
CA LEU A 953 25.98 39.12 -48.62
C LEU A 953 27.29 39.51 -49.36
N ASN A 954 27.41 39.24 -50.66
CA ASN A 954 28.66 39.42 -51.42
C ASN A 954 28.55 40.38 -52.63
N ASN A 955 27.43 41.09 -52.82
CA ASN A 955 27.21 41.90 -54.01
C ASN A 955 26.91 43.37 -53.66
N LYS A 956 27.99 44.13 -53.43
CA LYS A 956 27.96 45.57 -53.12
C LYS A 956 27.74 46.37 -54.40
N ILE A 957 26.80 47.31 -54.36
CA ILE A 957 26.38 48.14 -55.50
C ILE A 957 26.86 49.60 -55.32
N GLY A 958 27.01 50.02 -54.08
CA GLY A 958 27.43 51.37 -53.75
C GLY A 958 27.47 51.63 -52.25
N ILE A 959 27.48 52.90 -51.87
CA ILE A 959 27.47 53.38 -50.49
C ILE A 959 26.46 54.51 -50.34
N MET A 960 25.84 54.58 -49.16
CA MET A 960 25.00 55.68 -48.75
C MET A 960 25.58 56.38 -47.53
N TRP A 961 25.67 57.70 -47.61
CA TRP A 961 26.01 58.61 -46.51
C TRP A 961 24.75 59.31 -46.02
N ILE A 962 24.56 59.35 -44.70
CA ILE A 962 23.46 60.03 -44.03
C ILE A 962 24.04 60.98 -42.99
N PHE A 963 23.81 62.28 -43.13
CA PHE A 963 24.33 63.31 -42.24
C PHE A 963 23.21 63.91 -41.41
N PHE A 964 23.36 63.92 -40.08
CA PHE A 964 22.34 64.39 -39.15
C PHE A 964 22.68 65.77 -38.59
N SER A 965 21.65 66.60 -38.40
CA SER A 965 21.79 67.96 -37.83
C SER A 965 21.81 68.00 -36.30
N LYS A 966 21.47 66.89 -35.64
CA LYS A 966 21.42 66.71 -34.18
C LYS A 966 22.17 65.42 -33.79
N TYR A 967 22.72 65.42 -32.58
CA TYR A 967 23.43 64.26 -32.01
C TYR A 967 22.53 63.03 -31.92
N ILE A 968 23.04 61.88 -32.36
CA ILE A 968 22.37 60.58 -32.22
C ILE A 968 23.17 59.67 -31.28
N ASP A 969 22.48 59.00 -30.34
CA ASP A 969 23.09 58.08 -29.38
C ASP A 969 23.64 56.82 -30.08
N LYS A 970 24.92 56.55 -29.87
CA LYS A 970 25.65 55.40 -30.42
C LYS A 970 25.05 54.06 -30.00
N LYS A 971 24.43 53.99 -28.81
CA LYS A 971 23.83 52.76 -28.29
C LYS A 971 22.53 52.40 -29.01
N GLN A 972 21.75 53.41 -29.37
CA GLN A 972 20.51 53.24 -30.12
C GLN A 972 20.78 52.91 -31.59
N LEU A 973 21.85 53.46 -32.18
CA LEU A 973 22.29 53.09 -33.52
C LEU A 973 22.70 51.60 -33.65
N GLU A 974 23.31 51.03 -32.60
CA GLU A 974 23.67 49.61 -32.58
C GLU A 974 22.43 48.71 -32.41
N GLU A 975 21.45 49.12 -31.60
CA GLU A 975 20.20 48.38 -31.44
C GLU A 975 19.37 48.33 -32.75
N ASP A 976 19.42 49.41 -33.56
CA ASP A 976 18.67 49.53 -34.81
C ASP A 976 19.46 49.13 -36.08
N LYS A 977 20.73 48.67 -35.93
CA LYS A 977 21.65 48.37 -37.04
C LYS A 977 21.08 47.37 -38.05
N ASP A 978 20.40 46.32 -37.58
CA ASP A 978 19.79 45.31 -38.44
C ASP A 978 18.60 45.86 -39.25
N VAL A 979 17.87 46.83 -38.68
CA VAL A 979 16.73 47.48 -39.33
C VAL A 979 17.21 48.39 -40.47
N TYR A 980 18.24 49.21 -40.22
CA TYR A 980 18.85 50.05 -41.26
C TYR A 980 19.50 49.23 -42.37
N ARG A 981 20.14 48.09 -42.02
CA ARG A 981 20.71 47.16 -42.99
C ARG A 981 19.63 46.52 -43.86
N LEU A 982 18.53 46.06 -43.27
CA LEU A 982 17.42 45.47 -44.00
C LEU A 982 16.79 46.49 -44.98
N TYR A 983 16.57 47.72 -44.52
CA TYR A 983 16.06 48.83 -45.33
C TYR A 983 16.96 49.10 -46.56
N LEU A 984 18.28 49.20 -46.34
CA LEU A 984 19.25 49.42 -47.42
C LEU A 984 19.37 48.25 -48.40
N ASN A 985 19.28 47.02 -47.91
CA ASN A 985 19.31 45.83 -48.76
C ASN A 985 18.11 45.78 -49.73
N GLN A 986 16.92 46.20 -49.28
CA GLN A 986 15.73 46.29 -50.12
C GLN A 986 15.89 47.36 -51.22
N ILE A 987 16.47 48.51 -50.88
CA ILE A 987 16.78 49.57 -51.86
C ILE A 987 17.82 49.08 -52.88
N ALA A 988 18.87 48.40 -52.43
CA ALA A 988 19.92 47.85 -53.27
C ALA A 988 19.36 46.82 -54.27
N LEU A 989 18.48 45.95 -53.79
CA LEU A 989 17.80 44.93 -54.61
C LEU A 989 16.90 45.57 -55.67
N ALA A 990 16.09 46.57 -55.28
CA ALA A 990 15.21 47.29 -56.19
C ALA A 990 15.98 48.02 -57.30
N TYR A 991 17.06 48.71 -56.96
CA TYR A 991 17.93 49.37 -57.94
C TYR A 991 18.59 48.36 -58.88
N LYS A 992 19.12 47.24 -58.36
CA LYS A 992 19.73 46.17 -59.16
C LYS A 992 18.73 45.60 -60.17
N ASN A 993 17.54 45.25 -59.72
CA ASN A 993 16.50 44.68 -60.58
C ASN A 993 16.11 45.65 -61.70
N CYS A 994 15.98 46.95 -61.41
CA CYS A 994 15.69 47.98 -62.41
C CYS A 994 16.82 48.09 -63.46
N THR A 995 18.09 48.12 -63.04
CA THR A 995 19.24 48.19 -63.97
C THR A 995 19.37 46.95 -64.84
N GLN A 996 19.16 45.76 -64.28
CA GLN A 996 19.21 44.50 -65.03
C GLN A 996 18.07 44.42 -66.06
N PHE A 997 16.89 44.92 -65.70
CA PHE A 997 15.76 45.03 -66.62
C PHE A 997 16.04 45.98 -67.79
N GLU A 998 16.65 47.15 -67.55
CA GLU A 998 17.07 48.09 -68.60
C GLU A 998 18.14 47.50 -69.54
N GLU A 999 19.15 46.78 -69.01
CA GLU A 999 20.18 46.11 -69.82
C GLU A 999 19.61 44.98 -70.68
N LEU A 1000 18.71 44.16 -70.14
CA LEU A 1000 18.02 43.10 -70.88
C LEU A 1000 17.15 43.68 -72.01
N LYS A 1001 16.42 44.76 -71.74
CA LYS A 1001 15.61 45.46 -72.75
C LYS A 1001 16.47 46.00 -73.89
N LYS A 1002 17.65 46.57 -73.59
CA LYS A 1002 18.57 47.10 -74.59
C LYS A 1002 19.16 46.00 -75.46
N LYS A 1003 19.71 44.94 -74.85
CA LYS A 1003 20.34 43.81 -75.55
C LYS A 1003 19.37 43.06 -76.47
N ALA A 1004 18.15 42.86 -76.00
CA ALA A 1004 17.13 42.18 -76.77
C ALA A 1004 16.57 43.05 -77.91
N SER A 1005 16.58 44.39 -77.78
CA SER A 1005 16.26 45.31 -78.88
C SER A 1005 17.32 45.33 -79.98
N GLU A 1006 18.61 45.20 -79.62
CA GLU A 1006 19.73 45.15 -80.57
C GLU A 1006 19.76 43.83 -81.36
N ASP A 1007 19.41 42.70 -80.74
CA ASP A 1007 19.26 41.40 -81.41
C ASP A 1007 18.05 41.35 -82.35
N LEU A 1008 16.94 42.01 -81.99
CA LEU A 1008 15.75 42.12 -82.85
C LEU A 1008 16.03 43.04 -84.07
N SER A 1009 16.76 44.14 -83.89
CA SER A 1009 17.19 45.03 -84.97
C SER A 1009 18.09 44.32 -85.99
N LYS A 1010 19.08 43.54 -85.53
CA LYS A 1010 19.95 42.75 -86.43
C LYS A 1010 19.20 41.71 -87.25
N LYS A 1011 18.16 41.09 -86.70
CA LYS A 1011 17.36 40.07 -87.39
C LYS A 1011 16.45 40.69 -88.46
N ILE A 1012 15.90 41.87 -88.18
CA ILE A 1012 15.09 42.64 -89.12
C ILE A 1012 15.95 43.18 -90.30
N ASP A 1013 17.18 43.63 -90.05
CA ASP A 1013 18.07 44.16 -91.10
C ASP A 1013 18.61 43.08 -92.07
N VAL A 1014 18.68 41.82 -91.64
CA VAL A 1014 19.08 40.69 -92.51
C VAL A 1014 17.96 40.33 -93.48
N ASP A 1015 16.71 40.24 -93.01
CA ASP A 1015 15.54 39.92 -93.85
C ASP A 1015 15.22 41.06 -94.84
N ILE A 1016 15.43 42.33 -94.47
CA ILE A 1016 15.26 43.52 -95.35
C ILE A 1016 16.20 43.46 -96.57
N ASN A 1017 17.43 42.98 -96.39
CA ASN A 1017 18.42 42.94 -97.46
C ASN A 1017 18.19 41.78 -98.44
N GLU A 1018 17.62 40.66 -97.99
CA GLU A 1018 17.22 39.54 -98.85
C GLU A 1018 16.00 39.89 -99.71
N ALA A 1019 14.96 40.48 -99.11
CA ALA A 1019 13.74 40.88 -99.82
C ALA A 1019 13.99 41.98 -100.87
N ARG A 1020 14.87 42.95 -100.60
CA ARG A 1020 15.28 43.98 -101.58
C ARG A 1020 16.05 43.41 -102.78
N LYS A 1021 16.77 42.29 -102.60
CA LYS A 1021 17.56 41.65 -103.66
C LYS A 1021 16.66 40.92 -104.67
N GLU A 1022 15.60 40.27 -104.20
CA GLU A 1022 14.57 39.67 -105.08
C GLU A 1022 13.77 40.71 -105.85
N ALA A 1023 13.35 41.81 -105.20
CA ALA A 1023 12.61 42.89 -105.85
C ALA A 1023 13.42 43.58 -106.97
N ASN A 1024 14.72 43.82 -106.77
CA ASN A 1024 15.59 44.44 -107.77
C ASN A 1024 15.82 43.54 -109.01
N ASN A 1025 15.92 42.22 -108.82
CA ASN A 1025 16.11 41.27 -109.92
C ASN A 1025 14.89 41.26 -110.87
N PHE A 1026 13.67 41.35 -110.32
CA PHE A 1026 12.45 41.42 -111.13
C PHE A 1026 12.29 42.76 -111.84
N SER A 1027 12.68 43.89 -111.22
CA SER A 1027 12.68 45.20 -111.90
C SER A 1027 13.65 45.28 -113.09
N CYS A 1028 14.82 44.64 -113.00
CA CYS A 1028 15.77 44.55 -114.11
C CYS A 1028 15.21 43.77 -115.32
N LEU A 1029 14.44 42.70 -115.08
CA LEU A 1029 13.82 41.89 -116.13
C LEU A 1029 12.78 42.68 -116.94
N THR A 1030 12.03 43.58 -116.29
CA THR A 1030 11.07 44.50 -116.94
C THR A 1030 11.74 45.60 -117.76
N LEU A 1031 12.88 46.12 -117.33
CA LEU A 1031 13.63 47.12 -118.10
C LEU A 1031 14.22 46.52 -119.38
N ALA A 1032 14.77 45.31 -119.30
CA ALA A 1032 15.35 44.61 -120.46
C ALA A 1032 14.30 44.29 -121.55
N SER A 1033 13.10 43.83 -121.16
CA SER A 1033 12.02 43.52 -122.11
C SER A 1033 11.42 44.77 -122.77
N SER A 1034 11.38 45.90 -122.06
CA SER A 1034 10.90 47.20 -122.58
C SER A 1034 11.82 47.79 -123.64
N VAL A 1035 13.15 47.64 -123.48
CA VAL A 1035 14.15 48.09 -124.46
C VAL A 1035 14.07 47.26 -125.75
N ILE A 1036 13.90 45.93 -125.64
CA ILE A 1036 13.74 45.05 -126.81
C ILE A 1036 12.47 45.42 -127.59
N GLY A 1037 11.37 45.73 -126.90
CA GLY A 1037 10.13 46.19 -127.53
C GLY A 1037 10.28 47.50 -128.29
N LEU A 1038 10.98 48.49 -127.70
CA LEU A 1038 11.24 49.78 -128.35
C LEU A 1038 12.12 49.66 -129.61
N VAL A 1039 13.14 48.81 -129.58
CA VAL A 1039 14.02 48.55 -130.74
C VAL A 1039 13.23 47.93 -131.90
N LEU A 1040 12.34 46.98 -131.60
CA LEU A 1040 11.49 46.34 -132.62
C LEU A 1040 10.50 47.33 -133.25
N ILE A 1041 9.93 48.24 -132.46
CA ILE A 1041 9.00 49.27 -132.95
C ILE A 1041 9.73 50.28 -133.84
N PHE A 1042 10.90 50.77 -133.42
CA PHE A 1042 11.70 51.70 -134.23
C PHE A 1042 12.25 51.05 -135.51
N GLY A 1043 12.72 49.80 -135.44
CA GLY A 1043 13.19 49.05 -136.61
C GLY A 1043 12.10 48.86 -137.66
N GLY A 1044 10.87 48.52 -137.22
CA GLY A 1044 9.71 48.39 -138.11
C GLY A 1044 9.30 49.71 -138.78
N LEU A 1045 9.33 50.82 -138.04
CA LEU A 1045 9.05 52.16 -138.57
C LEU A 1045 10.10 52.61 -139.59
N ILE A 1046 11.39 52.38 -139.34
CA ILE A 1046 12.48 52.75 -140.27
C ILE A 1046 12.39 51.94 -141.57
N TRP A 1047 12.03 50.65 -141.51
CA TRP A 1047 11.80 49.85 -142.71
C TRP A 1047 10.59 50.36 -143.52
N SER A 1048 9.49 50.74 -142.84
CA SER A 1048 8.30 51.30 -143.49
C SER A 1048 8.52 52.68 -144.14
N LEU A 1049 9.49 53.46 -143.66
CA LEU A 1049 9.79 54.79 -144.19
C LEU A 1049 10.78 54.76 -145.37
N THR A 1050 11.60 53.71 -145.51
CA THR A 1050 12.71 53.65 -146.49
C THR A 1050 12.36 52.94 -147.82
N HIS A 1051 11.22 52.24 -147.91
CA HIS A 1051 10.74 51.63 -149.15
C HIS A 1051 9.38 52.21 -149.56
N ASN A 1052 9.37 53.39 -150.18
CA ASN A 1052 8.16 53.98 -150.75
C ASN A 1052 8.41 54.46 -152.19
N ASN A 1053 8.25 53.55 -153.14
CA ASN A 1053 7.86 53.90 -154.50
C ASN A 1053 6.95 52.81 -155.05
N THR A 1054 5.80 53.21 -155.58
CA THR A 1054 4.90 52.43 -156.45
C THR A 1054 4.45 51.04 -155.96
N ASN A 1055 3.15 50.93 -155.65
CA ASN A 1055 2.23 49.93 -156.21
C ASN A 1055 2.60 48.42 -156.30
N PRO A 1056 1.62 47.49 -156.15
CA PRO A 1056 0.85 47.20 -154.92
C PRO A 1056 0.58 45.68 -154.81
N LYS A 1057 1.42 44.87 -154.16
CA LYS A 1057 1.05 43.47 -153.79
C LYS A 1057 1.68 43.07 -152.46
N ASN A 1058 0.84 43.02 -151.43
CA ASN A 1058 1.04 42.57 -150.04
C ASN A 1058 1.81 43.48 -149.05
N PRO A 1059 1.12 44.46 -148.42
CA PRO A 1059 1.62 45.23 -147.27
C PRO A 1059 1.08 44.69 -145.92
N ILE A 1060 1.16 43.38 -145.67
CA ILE A 1060 0.48 42.75 -144.51
C ILE A 1060 1.33 42.63 -143.23
N ASP A 1061 2.66 42.71 -143.25
CA ASP A 1061 3.42 42.23 -142.07
C ASP A 1061 3.93 43.26 -141.06
N THR A 1062 3.95 44.57 -141.35
CA THR A 1062 4.53 45.55 -140.40
C THR A 1062 3.58 45.96 -139.28
N GLY A 1063 2.31 46.22 -139.59
CA GLY A 1063 1.34 46.74 -138.60
C GLY A 1063 0.92 45.70 -137.54
N LYS A 1064 0.84 44.42 -137.90
CA LYS A 1064 0.51 43.33 -136.96
C LYS A 1064 1.65 43.06 -135.99
N LEU A 1065 2.90 43.13 -136.45
CA LEU A 1065 4.07 42.89 -135.61
C LEU A 1065 4.22 43.97 -134.54
N THR A 1066 3.97 45.25 -134.87
CA THR A 1066 3.98 46.36 -133.90
C THR A 1066 2.82 46.30 -132.91
N ALA A 1067 1.61 45.89 -133.35
CA ALA A 1067 0.46 45.76 -132.45
C ALA A 1067 0.64 44.60 -131.46
N ILE A 1068 1.13 43.45 -131.92
CA ILE A 1068 1.37 42.27 -131.08
C ILE A 1068 2.48 42.54 -130.05
N SER A 1069 3.55 43.24 -130.44
CA SER A 1069 4.64 43.59 -129.53
C SER A 1069 4.23 44.67 -128.50
N GLY A 1070 3.38 45.63 -128.87
CA GLY A 1070 2.82 46.60 -127.93
C GLY A 1070 1.93 45.98 -126.84
N VAL A 1071 1.07 45.02 -127.22
CA VAL A 1071 0.19 44.30 -126.27
C VAL A 1071 0.99 43.39 -125.35
N LEU A 1072 2.03 42.71 -125.84
CA LEU A 1072 2.92 41.87 -125.04
C LEU A 1072 3.71 42.68 -124.00
N VAL A 1073 4.23 43.86 -124.36
CA VAL A 1073 4.94 44.74 -123.42
C VAL A 1073 4.00 45.28 -122.34
N GLN A 1074 2.78 45.68 -122.68
CA GLN A 1074 1.79 46.10 -121.68
C GLN A 1074 1.38 44.96 -120.74
N ALA A 1075 1.14 43.75 -121.25
CA ALA A 1075 0.75 42.60 -120.44
C ALA A 1075 1.87 42.19 -119.45
N VAL A 1076 3.13 42.19 -119.88
CA VAL A 1076 4.27 41.85 -119.02
C VAL A 1076 4.52 42.93 -117.95
N THR A 1077 4.33 44.21 -118.29
CA THR A 1077 4.52 45.33 -117.35
C THR A 1077 3.46 45.34 -116.25
N VAL A 1078 2.18 45.09 -116.60
CA VAL A 1078 1.07 45.06 -115.63
C VAL A 1078 1.14 43.84 -114.72
N LEU A 1079 1.55 42.67 -115.22
CA LEU A 1079 1.75 41.46 -114.41
C LEU A 1079 2.93 41.58 -113.44
N ALA A 1080 4.03 42.23 -113.85
CA ALA A 1080 5.19 42.45 -113.00
C ALA A 1080 4.93 43.50 -111.89
N PHE A 1081 4.22 44.58 -112.21
CA PHE A 1081 3.89 45.62 -111.22
C PHE A 1081 2.92 45.13 -110.13
N ASN A 1082 1.88 44.37 -110.52
CA ASN A 1082 0.92 43.83 -109.54
C ASN A 1082 1.53 42.77 -108.63
N ARG A 1083 2.45 41.91 -109.12
CA ARG A 1083 3.15 40.93 -108.27
C ARG A 1083 4.25 41.53 -107.41
N GLY A 1084 4.92 42.60 -107.85
CA GLY A 1084 5.86 43.36 -107.01
C GLY A 1084 5.17 44.08 -105.86
N LYS A 1085 3.97 44.63 -106.09
CA LYS A 1085 3.15 45.28 -105.06
C LYS A 1085 2.63 44.27 -104.02
N GLU A 1086 2.11 43.11 -104.45
CA GLU A 1086 1.66 42.04 -103.55
C GLU A 1086 2.77 41.36 -102.73
N ALA A 1087 4.02 41.44 -103.18
CA ALA A 1087 5.20 40.97 -102.43
C ALA A 1087 5.60 41.99 -101.36
N ASN A 1088 5.61 43.29 -101.68
CA ASN A 1088 5.93 44.35 -100.72
C ASN A 1088 4.87 44.47 -99.60
N ASP A 1089 3.59 44.38 -99.94
CA ASP A 1089 2.49 44.46 -98.95
C ASP A 1089 2.45 43.24 -98.01
N ARG A 1090 2.92 42.06 -98.46
CA ARG A 1090 3.11 40.86 -97.62
C ARG A 1090 4.29 40.98 -96.67
N VAL A 1091 5.38 41.59 -97.13
CA VAL A 1091 6.60 41.81 -96.35
C VAL A 1091 6.36 42.85 -95.25
N ASP A 1092 5.66 43.96 -95.53
CA ASP A 1092 5.32 44.96 -94.51
C ASP A 1092 4.36 44.43 -93.44
N LYS A 1093 3.39 43.58 -93.80
CA LYS A 1093 2.47 42.95 -92.85
C LYS A 1093 3.18 41.92 -91.96
N TYR A 1094 4.05 41.09 -92.55
CA TYR A 1094 4.92 40.16 -91.82
C TYR A 1094 5.88 40.90 -90.88
N HIS A 1095 6.48 42.01 -91.30
CA HIS A 1095 7.39 42.82 -90.46
C HIS A 1095 6.70 43.49 -89.28
N LYS A 1096 5.46 43.98 -89.46
CA LYS A 1096 4.70 44.59 -88.36
C LYS A 1096 4.30 43.54 -87.31
N GLU A 1097 3.96 42.33 -87.76
CA GLU A 1097 3.67 41.20 -86.87
C GLU A 1097 4.95 40.67 -86.19
N VAL A 1098 6.07 40.52 -86.90
CA VAL A 1098 7.36 40.08 -86.33
C VAL A 1098 7.96 41.10 -85.37
N TYR A 1099 7.85 42.41 -85.64
CA TYR A 1099 8.28 43.46 -84.71
C TYR A 1099 7.47 43.42 -83.41
N THR A 1100 6.15 43.23 -83.51
CA THR A 1100 5.25 43.20 -82.35
C THR A 1100 5.40 41.91 -81.53
N VAL A 1101 5.53 40.76 -82.21
CA VAL A 1101 5.84 39.47 -81.57
C VAL A 1101 7.26 39.47 -80.98
N GLY A 1102 8.21 40.15 -81.63
CA GLY A 1102 9.56 40.38 -81.13
C GLY A 1102 9.56 41.18 -79.82
N GLN A 1103 8.84 42.30 -79.76
CA GLN A 1103 8.66 43.09 -78.53
C GLN A 1103 8.05 42.27 -77.38
N LEU A 1104 7.06 41.44 -77.69
CA LEU A 1104 6.43 40.54 -76.71
C LEU A 1104 7.42 39.48 -76.20
N ASN A 1105 8.20 38.84 -77.08
CA ASN A 1105 9.22 37.86 -76.69
C ASN A 1105 10.37 38.49 -75.88
N ILE A 1106 10.73 39.74 -76.17
CA ILE A 1106 11.71 40.51 -75.39
C ILE A 1106 11.22 40.69 -73.94
N LEU A 1107 9.96 41.09 -73.76
CA LEU A 1107 9.34 41.27 -72.45
C LEU A 1107 9.22 39.95 -71.68
N LEU A 1108 8.76 38.88 -72.33
CA LEU A 1108 8.64 37.55 -71.72
C LEU A 1108 10.00 36.95 -71.32
N SER A 1109 11.01 37.01 -72.20
CA SER A 1109 12.36 36.52 -71.89
C SER A 1109 13.03 37.30 -70.75
N ALA A 1110 12.79 38.61 -70.65
CA ALA A 1110 13.27 39.43 -69.54
C ALA A 1110 12.59 39.04 -68.21
N THR A 1111 11.32 38.65 -68.23
CA THR A 1111 10.58 38.19 -67.02
C THR A 1111 10.92 36.77 -66.57
N GLU A 1112 11.47 35.92 -67.44
CA GLU A 1112 11.89 34.56 -67.08
C GLU A 1112 13.23 34.49 -66.33
N GLN A 1113 14.05 35.56 -66.39
CA GLN A 1113 15.39 35.61 -65.76
C GLN A 1113 15.42 36.33 -64.39
N LEU A 1114 14.26 36.71 -63.85
CA LEU A 1114 14.10 37.32 -62.51
C LEU A 1114 13.84 36.25 -61.42
N ASP A 1115 14.14 36.55 -60.16
CA ASP A 1115 14.14 35.62 -59.01
C ASP A 1115 12.77 34.95 -58.71
N PRO A 1116 12.68 33.61 -58.60
CA PRO A 1116 11.42 32.87 -58.57
C PRO A 1116 10.45 33.18 -57.41
N GLN A 1117 10.87 33.80 -56.30
CA GLN A 1117 10.01 33.91 -55.10
C GLN A 1117 8.99 35.07 -55.10
N ILE A 1118 9.01 36.02 -56.06
CA ILE A 1118 8.11 37.21 -56.05
C ILE A 1118 7.19 37.30 -57.29
N ILE A 1119 7.24 36.35 -58.23
CA ILE A 1119 6.97 36.65 -59.65
C ILE A 1119 5.58 36.26 -60.20
N GLN A 1120 4.69 35.62 -59.44
CA GLN A 1120 3.45 35.07 -60.03
C GLN A 1120 2.38 36.13 -60.34
N GLU A 1121 2.17 37.13 -59.48
CA GLU A 1121 1.20 38.21 -59.70
C GLU A 1121 1.67 39.24 -60.75
N GLU A 1122 2.97 39.56 -60.79
CA GLU A 1122 3.52 40.47 -61.81
C GLU A 1122 3.56 39.85 -63.21
N LYS A 1123 3.89 38.55 -63.33
CA LYS A 1123 3.75 37.82 -64.61
C LYS A 1123 2.31 37.85 -65.09
N GLN A 1124 1.33 37.65 -64.20
CA GLN A 1124 -0.09 37.75 -64.57
C GLN A 1124 -0.45 39.16 -65.06
N LYS A 1125 -0.05 40.23 -64.37
CA LYS A 1125 -0.31 41.62 -64.78
C LYS A 1125 0.32 41.98 -66.13
N ILE A 1126 1.58 41.60 -66.37
CA ILE A 1126 2.28 41.87 -67.64
C ILE A 1126 1.63 41.07 -68.78
N ILE A 1127 1.31 39.79 -68.55
CA ILE A 1127 0.61 38.97 -69.55
C ILE A 1127 -0.78 39.55 -69.84
N GLN A 1128 -1.56 39.94 -68.83
CA GLN A 1128 -2.90 40.53 -69.03
C GLN A 1128 -2.83 41.85 -69.80
N THR A 1129 -1.96 42.78 -69.40
CA THR A 1129 -1.86 44.10 -70.05
C THR A 1129 -1.40 43.96 -71.50
N THR A 1130 -0.42 43.08 -71.76
CA THR A 1130 0.10 42.88 -73.12
C THR A 1130 -0.88 42.12 -74.01
N THR A 1131 -1.62 41.15 -73.46
CA THR A 1131 -2.69 40.43 -74.19
C THR A 1131 -3.84 41.36 -74.55
N THR A 1132 -4.19 42.31 -73.67
CA THR A 1132 -5.24 43.31 -73.91
C THR A 1132 -4.84 44.27 -75.03
N HIS A 1133 -3.60 44.76 -75.02
CA HIS A 1133 -3.06 45.65 -76.06
C HIS A 1133 -2.92 44.97 -77.43
N TRP A 1134 -2.61 43.66 -77.44
CA TRP A 1134 -2.53 42.83 -78.66
C TRP A 1134 -3.92 42.56 -79.28
N LEU A 1135 -4.94 42.32 -78.44
CA LEU A 1135 -6.34 42.16 -78.87
C LEU A 1135 -6.93 43.47 -79.42
N GLU A 1136 -6.55 44.63 -78.88
CA GLU A 1136 -6.96 45.95 -79.40
C GLU A 1136 -6.35 46.24 -80.77
N SER A 1137 -5.05 45.97 -81.00
CA SER A 1137 -4.42 46.22 -82.31
C SER A 1137 -4.96 45.30 -83.42
N ILE A 1138 -5.35 44.06 -83.10
CA ILE A 1138 -6.01 43.15 -84.06
C ILE A 1138 -7.43 43.63 -84.41
N ASN A 1139 -8.15 44.24 -83.45
CA ASN A 1139 -9.49 44.78 -83.67
C ASN A 1139 -9.48 46.11 -84.44
N GLU A 1140 -8.45 46.95 -84.30
CA GLU A 1140 -8.26 48.15 -85.13
C GLU A 1140 -7.98 47.80 -86.60
N ILE A 1141 -7.17 46.76 -86.86
CA ILE A 1141 -6.87 46.28 -88.23
C ILE A 1141 -8.12 45.67 -88.91
N LYS A 1142 -9.02 45.01 -88.15
CA LYS A 1142 -10.29 44.46 -88.67
C LYS A 1142 -11.36 45.52 -88.97
N ASN A 1143 -11.27 46.71 -88.40
CA ASN A 1143 -12.27 47.78 -88.57
C ASN A 1143 -11.95 48.76 -89.71
N THR A 1144 -10.70 48.80 -90.20
CA THR A 1144 -10.32 49.59 -91.39
C THR A 1144 -10.62 48.90 -92.73
N ASP A 1145 -10.65 47.57 -92.77
CA ASP A 1145 -10.92 46.80 -94.01
C ASP A 1145 -12.42 46.54 -94.30
N LYS A 1146 -13.33 46.86 -93.37
CA LYS A 1146 -14.77 46.59 -93.53
C LYS A 1146 -15.60 47.69 -94.22
N THR A 1147 -14.98 48.80 -94.63
CA THR A 1147 -15.71 49.93 -95.26
C THR A 1147 -15.71 49.97 -96.78
N ASN A 1148 -15.03 49.05 -97.50
CA ASN A 1148 -14.94 49.14 -98.98
C ASN A 1148 -15.25 47.87 -99.80
N GLU A 1149 -15.63 46.74 -99.20
CA GLU A 1149 -16.05 45.55 -99.97
C GLU A 1149 -17.35 44.93 -99.44
N VAL A 1150 -18.42 45.74 -99.40
CA VAL A 1150 -19.81 45.23 -99.43
C VAL A 1150 -20.47 45.79 -100.68
N LYS A 1151 -20.12 45.21 -101.84
CA LYS A 1151 -20.89 45.30 -103.09
C LYS A 1151 -20.38 44.25 -104.06
N LYS A 1152 -21.22 43.22 -104.27
CA LYS A 1152 -21.20 42.22 -105.36
C LYS A 1152 -20.18 41.08 -105.17
N ILE A 1153 -20.51 39.80 -105.39
CA ILE A 1153 -21.69 39.11 -105.93
C ILE A 1153 -21.50 37.62 -105.59
N ASP A 1154 -22.60 36.94 -105.25
CA ASP A 1154 -22.75 35.48 -105.32
C ASP A 1154 -22.31 34.92 -106.69
N LYS A 1155 -21.32 34.02 -106.69
CA LYS A 1155 -21.32 32.81 -107.52
C LYS A 1155 -20.25 31.82 -107.09
#